data_AF-A0A9X1RZZ1-F1
#
_entry.id   AF-A0A9X1RZZ1-F1
#
_cell.length_a   1.000
_cell.length_b   1.000
_cell.length_c   1.000
_cell.angle_alpha   90.00
_cell.angle_beta   90.00
_cell.angle_gamma   90.00
#
_symmetry.space_group_name_H-M   'P 1'
#
loop_
_entity.id
_entity.type
_entity.pdbx_description
1 polymer ?
#
loop_
_entity_poly.entity_id
_entity_poly.type
_entity_poly.pdbx_seq_one_letter_code
_entity_poly.pdbx_strand_id
1 'polypeptide(L)'
;MRTRVAVVLGLIVAVLASGWTASAALAVPPSTLDSGYVTDEAGVLSSGEADAVNTRLSELAQGEGGDLFVVFVDSFTDPSDSKAWADETAAQNNLDIDQYLIAVAVDDSQYAISADANGPLDDGDIDRVLQAMQSGLSQGDWDGAVIAAADAFPGQSGAADGSGIIWIVVLLIVIVAVVLIIVLAMRSRRRKAQQTTQARIPDPNDPYASASDEELEAQAGSALVRADDAITSSRQELGFAVAQYGDDSTRQFTQVIEAARAKVAEAFSLKQKIDDEVPDAPEQRRAWHIRIIQLCHEADDLLNANIEAFEELRKLEAEAPQALERIKARHATAQQTLGTAAPALTALAQTYDATALAPVAENPGQAQQRLALADAELAEAETAIAAGRNGEAAFSIRTAEEAVEQSENLVDAVTSLGANLAAVEEQARAMITDIEADIAAAGAMPDAQGQLAPIVARTRSNLDAARSGLDGSPRNPQQILDMLTTANTEIDGALGQARQTSEQAQRTARMIEQRLTQAQAQIATANDFITTRRGAIGATARTRLAEANAAYSEAVAAQSADPALALDRASRAYSLASEALSSARSEVDTFNTGGWGGGGWTTGPRSGGSDFGEAILGGILGGLFSGGGGGGGGGGWSSGGGWRSSGSSRSSRPSSFGGGSSRSSSRSGGRSRGGRF
;
A
#
# COMPACT_ATOMS: atom_id res chain seq x y z
N MET A 1 44.05 -62.90 31.71
CA MET A 1 44.17 -61.55 32.34
C MET A 1 44.40 -60.53 31.22
N ARG A 2 43.90 -59.28 31.35
CA ARG A 2 44.67 -58.00 31.41
C ARG A 2 45.83 -57.90 30.39
N THR A 3 45.98 -56.86 29.54
CA THR A 3 45.24 -55.57 29.37
C THR A 3 45.65 -54.89 28.03
N ARG A 4 44.81 -53.96 27.52
CA ARG A 4 45.11 -52.73 26.69
C ARG A 4 46.42 -52.73 25.86
N VAL A 5 46.41 -52.73 24.52
CA VAL A 5 46.28 -51.58 23.56
C VAL A 5 46.28 -52.17 22.12
N ALA A 6 45.49 -51.87 21.09
CA ALA A 6 44.35 -50.96 20.81
C ALA A 6 44.63 -49.43 20.74
N VAL A 7 44.50 -48.69 19.61
CA VAL A 7 44.03 -48.93 18.21
C VAL A 7 44.62 -47.86 17.26
N VAL A 8 45.12 -48.19 16.04
CA VAL A 8 45.37 -47.19 14.94
C VAL A 8 45.31 -47.73 13.49
N LEU A 9 44.65 -48.86 13.17
CA LEU A 9 44.61 -49.38 11.78
C LEU A 9 43.28 -50.10 11.47
N GLY A 10 42.30 -49.37 10.95
CA GLY A 10 40.97 -49.95 10.63
C GLY A 10 39.82 -48.96 10.35
N LEU A 11 40.08 -47.73 9.89
CA LEU A 11 39.08 -46.65 9.76
C LEU A 11 39.13 -45.91 8.42
N ILE A 12 39.19 -46.64 7.29
CA ILE A 12 39.31 -46.03 5.94
C ILE A 12 38.16 -46.38 4.98
N VAL A 13 37.34 -47.41 5.25
CA VAL A 13 36.27 -47.86 4.33
C VAL A 13 34.87 -47.94 4.98
N ALA A 14 34.74 -47.55 6.26
CA ALA A 14 33.48 -47.64 7.01
C ALA A 14 32.80 -46.28 7.31
N VAL A 15 33.43 -45.15 6.96
CA VAL A 15 32.92 -43.79 7.26
C VAL A 15 31.98 -43.24 6.16
N LEU A 16 32.01 -43.83 4.96
CA LEU A 16 31.20 -43.42 3.80
C LEU A 16 29.71 -43.79 3.89
N ALA A 17 29.18 -44.11 5.08
CA ALA A 17 27.80 -44.51 5.31
C ALA A 17 27.15 -43.93 6.59
N SER A 18 27.84 -43.01 7.29
CA SER A 18 27.32 -42.33 8.48
C SER A 18 27.85 -40.90 8.53
N GLY A 19 27.03 -39.94 8.10
CA GLY A 19 27.44 -38.56 7.85
C GLY A 19 26.45 -37.72 7.06
N TRP A 20 25.45 -38.36 6.41
CA TRP A 20 24.20 -37.68 6.07
C TRP A 20 23.37 -37.47 7.35
N THR A 21 23.82 -36.55 8.21
CA THR A 21 22.88 -35.76 8.98
C THR A 21 22.08 -34.96 7.98
N ALA A 22 20.83 -35.37 7.72
CA ALA A 22 19.86 -34.40 7.26
C ALA A 22 19.83 -33.31 8.33
N SER A 23 20.21 -32.09 7.97
CA SER A 23 19.87 -30.94 8.79
C SER A 23 18.34 -30.88 8.79
N ALA A 24 17.74 -31.38 9.87
CA ALA A 24 16.41 -30.92 10.23
C ALA A 24 16.52 -29.40 10.29
N ALA A 25 15.61 -28.71 9.61
CA ALA A 25 15.42 -27.29 9.89
C ALA A 25 14.95 -27.22 11.35
N LEU A 26 15.89 -26.92 12.24
CA LEU A 26 15.57 -26.54 13.60
C LEU A 26 14.84 -25.22 13.46
N ALA A 27 13.56 -25.20 13.83
CA ALA A 27 12.86 -23.94 13.94
C ALA A 27 13.61 -23.09 14.98
N VAL A 28 13.86 -21.83 14.64
CA VAL A 28 14.45 -20.82 15.52
C VAL A 28 13.33 -20.38 16.48
N PRO A 29 13.38 -20.81 17.76
CA PRO A 29 12.39 -20.38 18.74
C PRO A 29 12.65 -18.91 19.10
N PRO A 30 11.70 -18.25 19.79
CA PRO A 30 11.94 -16.98 20.46
C PRO A 30 13.24 -17.01 21.29
N SER A 31 14.11 -16.02 21.08
CA SER A 31 15.46 -16.01 21.66
C SER A 31 15.48 -15.49 23.10
N THR A 32 16.58 -15.75 23.81
CA THR A 32 16.91 -15.02 25.05
C THR A 32 17.81 -13.86 24.68
N LEU A 33 17.43 -12.65 25.06
CA LEU A 33 18.24 -11.45 24.79
C LEU A 33 19.59 -11.54 25.50
N ASP A 34 20.65 -11.10 24.82
CA ASP A 34 21.97 -10.92 25.40
C ASP A 34 21.97 -9.84 26.50
N SER A 35 23.07 -9.72 27.25
CA SER A 35 23.21 -8.72 28.33
C SER A 35 23.42 -7.27 27.85
N GLY A 36 22.93 -6.96 26.65
CA GLY A 36 22.98 -5.65 25.99
C GLY A 36 21.69 -5.40 25.22
N TYR A 37 21.69 -4.36 24.38
CA TYR A 37 20.52 -3.99 23.60
C TYR A 37 20.43 -4.72 22.25
N VAL A 38 21.48 -5.43 21.83
CA VAL A 38 21.52 -6.15 20.54
C VAL A 38 21.86 -7.62 20.75
N THR A 39 21.09 -8.50 20.11
CA THR A 39 21.35 -9.95 20.03
C THR A 39 21.42 -10.35 18.55
N ASP A 40 22.59 -10.80 18.08
CA ASP A 40 22.82 -11.15 16.66
C ASP A 40 23.06 -12.66 16.49
N GLU A 41 21.98 -13.42 16.27
CA GLU A 41 22.06 -14.86 16.00
C GLU A 41 22.37 -15.15 14.51
N ALA A 42 22.00 -14.23 13.60
CA ALA A 42 22.29 -14.32 12.18
C ALA A 42 23.79 -14.09 11.84
N GLY A 43 24.51 -13.38 12.71
CA GLY A 43 25.91 -12.99 12.50
C GLY A 43 26.07 -11.95 11.40
N VAL A 44 25.14 -10.97 11.33
CA VAL A 44 25.15 -9.88 10.35
C VAL A 44 25.96 -8.65 10.79
N LEU A 45 26.19 -8.47 12.09
CA LEU A 45 27.00 -7.39 12.65
C LEU A 45 28.43 -7.88 12.91
N SER A 46 29.43 -7.05 12.60
CA SER A 46 30.76 -7.19 13.19
C SER A 46 30.75 -6.69 14.64
N SER A 47 31.78 -7.03 15.41
CA SER A 47 31.87 -6.57 16.81
C SER A 47 31.88 -5.05 16.95
N GLY A 48 32.45 -4.31 15.97
CA GLY A 48 32.48 -2.84 16.01
C GLY A 48 31.12 -2.21 15.74
N GLU A 49 30.34 -2.80 14.84
CA GLU A 49 28.95 -2.39 14.56
C GLU A 49 28.04 -2.74 15.75
N ALA A 50 28.18 -3.95 16.31
CA ALA A 50 27.47 -4.34 17.52
C ALA A 50 27.81 -3.44 18.73
N ASP A 51 29.08 -3.06 18.94
CA ASP A 51 29.50 -2.12 19.97
C ASP A 51 28.89 -0.71 19.74
N ALA A 52 28.86 -0.23 18.49
CA ALA A 52 28.28 1.06 18.14
C ALA A 52 26.77 1.12 18.36
N VAL A 53 26.04 0.09 17.92
CA VAL A 53 24.57 0.00 18.11
C VAL A 53 24.23 -0.16 19.59
N ASN A 54 24.93 -1.01 20.35
CA ASN A 54 24.74 -1.10 21.80
C ASN A 54 25.01 0.24 22.51
N THR A 55 26.00 1.01 22.05
CA THR A 55 26.27 2.37 22.56
C THR A 55 25.07 3.28 22.29
N ARG A 56 24.62 3.41 21.04
CA ARG A 56 23.52 4.31 20.66
C ARG A 56 22.18 3.95 21.33
N LEU A 57 21.89 2.65 21.47
CA LEU A 57 20.69 2.18 22.18
C LEU A 57 20.79 2.45 23.70
N SER A 58 21.99 2.33 24.29
CA SER A 58 22.20 2.74 25.69
C SER A 58 22.08 4.25 25.90
N GLU A 59 22.35 5.08 24.88
CA GLU A 59 22.12 6.53 24.92
C GLU A 59 20.63 6.88 24.80
N LEU A 60 19.87 6.13 23.99
CA LEU A 60 18.41 6.24 23.91
C LEU A 60 17.75 5.90 25.26
N ALA A 61 18.16 4.78 25.88
CA ALA A 61 17.69 4.32 27.18
C ALA A 61 18.07 5.26 28.35
N GLN A 62 19.06 6.13 28.17
CA GLN A 62 19.40 7.21 29.13
C GLN A 62 18.57 8.48 28.91
N GLY A 63 17.82 8.58 27.82
CA GLY A 63 16.84 9.63 27.55
C GLY A 63 15.42 9.27 28.03
N GLU A 64 14.44 10.08 27.63
CA GLU A 64 13.02 9.85 27.97
C GLU A 64 12.28 8.91 26.97
N GLY A 65 13.02 8.22 26.09
CA GLY A 65 12.47 7.42 24.98
C GLY A 65 12.08 5.97 25.30
N GLY A 66 12.55 5.41 26.43
CA GLY A 66 12.41 3.99 26.76
C GLY A 66 13.55 3.11 26.24
N ASP A 67 13.55 1.83 26.59
CA ASP A 67 14.55 0.87 26.11
C ASP A 67 14.15 0.33 24.73
N LEU A 68 15.11 0.25 23.79
CA LEU A 68 14.93 -0.46 22.52
C LEU A 68 15.94 -1.62 22.44
N PHE A 69 15.41 -2.84 22.33
CA PHE A 69 16.15 -4.07 22.07
C PHE A 69 16.01 -4.49 20.60
N VAL A 70 17.06 -5.09 20.02
CA VAL A 70 17.05 -5.59 18.65
C VAL A 70 17.60 -7.02 18.57
N VAL A 71 16.91 -7.86 17.79
CA VAL A 71 17.26 -9.25 17.50
C VAL A 71 17.40 -9.47 15.99
N PHE A 72 18.54 -10.00 15.56
CA PHE A 72 18.75 -10.48 14.19
C PHE A 72 18.78 -12.01 14.15
N VAL A 73 17.92 -12.62 13.34
CA VAL A 73 17.82 -14.07 13.12
C VAL A 73 17.81 -14.41 11.63
N ASP A 74 18.13 -15.66 11.27
CA ASP A 74 18.08 -16.11 9.87
C ASP A 74 16.65 -16.01 9.30
N SER A 75 15.67 -16.67 9.96
CA SER A 75 14.28 -16.82 9.45
C SER A 75 13.25 -17.05 10.57
N PHE A 76 12.04 -16.50 10.41
CA PHE A 76 10.95 -16.69 11.38
C PHE A 76 10.27 -18.03 11.14
N THR A 77 10.54 -19.01 12.01
CA THR A 77 10.21 -20.43 11.74
C THR A 77 9.31 -21.10 12.78
N ASP A 78 9.29 -20.67 14.05
CA ASP A 78 8.23 -21.00 15.01
C ASP A 78 8.09 -19.89 16.08
N PRO A 79 7.04 -19.03 16.02
CA PRO A 79 6.05 -18.91 14.95
C PRO A 79 6.63 -18.29 13.67
N SER A 80 5.96 -18.49 12.53
CA SER A 80 6.34 -17.94 11.23
C SER A 80 5.64 -16.62 10.85
N ASP A 81 5.06 -15.93 11.82
CA ASP A 81 4.53 -14.56 11.68
C ASP A 81 5.46 -13.64 12.47
N SER A 82 6.06 -12.63 11.82
CA SER A 82 7.11 -11.82 12.43
C SER A 82 6.65 -11.11 13.71
N LYS A 83 5.39 -10.68 13.77
CA LYS A 83 4.81 -9.97 14.91
C LYS A 83 4.54 -10.93 16.06
N ALA A 84 4.03 -12.13 15.77
CA ALA A 84 3.87 -13.17 16.79
C ALA A 84 5.23 -13.64 17.34
N TRP A 85 6.29 -13.66 16.51
CA TRP A 85 7.64 -14.01 16.94
C TRP A 85 8.24 -12.92 17.83
N ALA A 86 8.09 -11.64 17.46
CA ALA A 86 8.51 -10.51 18.28
C ALA A 86 7.73 -10.45 19.62
N ASP A 87 6.41 -10.62 19.61
CA ASP A 87 5.56 -10.62 20.82
C ASP A 87 5.94 -11.76 21.79
N GLU A 88 6.13 -12.99 21.29
CA GLU A 88 6.54 -14.12 22.14
C GLU A 88 7.97 -13.95 22.66
N THR A 89 8.88 -13.33 21.89
CA THR A 89 10.25 -13.02 22.35
C THR A 89 10.25 -11.93 23.42
N ALA A 90 9.45 -10.87 23.26
CA ALA A 90 9.28 -9.83 24.29
C ALA A 90 8.68 -10.42 25.58
N ALA A 91 7.66 -11.26 25.46
CA ALA A 91 7.04 -11.95 26.59
C ALA A 91 7.98 -12.94 27.29
N GLN A 92 8.79 -13.70 26.54
CA GLN A 92 9.76 -14.65 27.08
C GLN A 92 10.85 -13.94 27.90
N ASN A 93 11.29 -12.77 27.45
CA ASN A 93 12.31 -11.97 28.14
C ASN A 93 11.72 -11.07 29.24
N ASN A 94 10.39 -11.00 29.37
CA ASN A 94 9.64 -10.21 30.36
C ASN A 94 9.90 -8.70 30.23
N LEU A 95 9.88 -8.18 28.98
CA LEU A 95 9.98 -6.75 28.72
C LEU A 95 8.79 -5.99 29.35
N ASP A 96 9.07 -4.82 29.93
CA ASP A 96 8.08 -3.96 30.59
C ASP A 96 7.40 -3.00 29.58
N ILE A 97 6.42 -2.24 30.08
CA ILE A 97 5.52 -1.34 29.33
C ILE A 97 6.23 -0.27 28.47
N ASP A 98 7.45 0.12 28.84
CA ASP A 98 8.30 1.13 28.19
C ASP A 98 9.52 0.52 27.47
N GLN A 99 9.51 -0.80 27.26
CA GLN A 99 10.57 -1.55 26.59
C GLN A 99 10.09 -2.14 25.26
N TYR A 100 10.83 -1.87 24.19
CA TYR A 100 10.48 -2.21 22.81
C TYR A 100 11.43 -3.27 22.26
N LEU A 101 10.92 -4.17 21.42
CA LEU A 101 11.74 -5.19 20.75
C LEU A 101 11.52 -5.16 19.24
N ILE A 102 12.58 -4.96 18.47
CA ILE A 102 12.57 -5.12 17.01
C ILE A 102 13.26 -6.44 16.65
N ALA A 103 12.52 -7.33 15.98
CA ALA A 103 13.03 -8.59 15.43
C ALA A 103 13.17 -8.48 13.90
N VAL A 104 14.33 -8.88 13.38
CA VAL A 104 14.67 -8.87 11.95
C VAL A 104 15.05 -10.28 11.50
N ALA A 105 14.33 -10.82 10.51
CA ALA A 105 14.64 -12.07 9.84
C ALA A 105 15.32 -11.80 8.49
N VAL A 106 16.60 -12.14 8.41
CA VAL A 106 17.52 -11.68 7.37
C VAL A 106 17.32 -12.39 6.03
N ASP A 107 17.22 -13.73 6.02
CA ASP A 107 16.99 -14.51 4.78
C ASP A 107 15.54 -14.37 4.27
N ASP A 108 14.61 -14.03 5.15
CA ASP A 108 13.17 -13.87 4.87
C ASP A 108 12.78 -12.46 4.38
N SER A 109 13.68 -11.48 4.54
CA SER A 109 13.46 -10.04 4.37
C SER A 109 12.22 -9.54 5.14
N GLN A 110 12.09 -9.95 6.40
CA GLN A 110 10.96 -9.64 7.28
C GLN A 110 11.40 -8.96 8.56
N TYR A 111 10.53 -8.11 9.12
CA TYR A 111 10.76 -7.48 10.41
C TYR A 111 9.45 -7.30 11.18
N ALA A 112 9.55 -7.11 12.48
CA ALA A 112 8.47 -6.64 13.35
C ALA A 112 9.00 -5.90 14.58
N ILE A 113 8.18 -4.99 15.10
CA ILE A 113 8.32 -4.42 16.44
C ILE A 113 7.21 -4.96 17.34
N SER A 114 7.59 -5.37 18.56
CA SER A 114 6.66 -5.59 19.67
C SER A 114 6.65 -4.38 20.60
N ALA A 115 5.45 -4.01 21.05
CA ALA A 115 5.15 -2.83 21.85
C ALA A 115 3.86 -3.05 22.63
N ASP A 116 3.83 -2.81 23.95
CA ASP A 116 2.60 -2.89 24.75
C ASP A 116 1.64 -1.74 24.39
N ALA A 117 0.31 -2.01 24.34
CA ALA A 117 -0.66 -0.97 23.98
C ALA A 117 -0.88 0.12 25.05
N ASN A 118 -0.25 0.01 26.21
CA ASN A 118 -0.22 1.03 27.26
C ASN A 118 1.13 1.78 27.33
N GLY A 119 2.10 1.43 26.46
CA GLY A 119 3.42 2.04 26.42
C GLY A 119 3.45 3.51 25.98
N PRO A 120 4.55 4.24 26.27
CA PRO A 120 4.66 5.68 26.03
C PRO A 120 4.66 6.10 24.55
N LEU A 121 5.25 5.32 23.63
CA LEU A 121 5.19 5.63 22.19
C LEU A 121 3.76 5.52 21.64
N ASP A 122 3.36 6.44 20.77
CA ASP A 122 2.09 6.34 20.05
C ASP A 122 2.19 5.50 18.75
N ASP A 123 1.05 5.24 18.11
CA ASP A 123 0.97 4.44 16.87
C ASP A 123 1.73 5.06 15.68
N GLY A 124 1.92 6.39 15.67
CA GLY A 124 2.66 7.14 14.65
C GLY A 124 4.16 7.28 14.97
N ASP A 125 4.54 7.32 16.25
CA ASP A 125 5.94 7.19 16.67
C ASP A 125 6.50 5.81 16.28
N ILE A 126 5.73 4.73 16.52
CA ILE A 126 6.11 3.37 16.11
C ILE A 126 6.28 3.28 14.58
N ASP A 127 5.39 3.88 13.80
CA ASP A 127 5.53 3.94 12.33
C ASP A 127 6.78 4.73 11.90
N ARG A 128 7.11 5.84 12.58
CA ARG A 128 8.31 6.65 12.28
C ARG A 128 9.60 5.86 12.52
N VAL A 129 9.67 5.12 13.64
CA VAL A 129 10.79 4.24 13.97
C VAL A 129 10.96 3.16 12.90
N LEU A 130 9.88 2.47 12.51
CA LEU A 130 9.93 1.44 11.46
C LEU A 130 10.30 2.01 10.08
N GLN A 131 9.79 3.19 9.73
CA GLN A 131 10.09 3.86 8.46
C GLN A 131 11.56 4.26 8.37
N ALA A 132 12.17 4.73 9.47
CA ALA A 132 13.58 5.08 9.52
C ALA A 132 14.48 3.86 9.25
N MET A 133 14.14 2.68 9.79
CA MET A 133 14.89 1.45 9.53
C MET A 133 14.84 1.00 8.07
N GLN A 134 13.72 1.20 7.39
CA GLN A 134 13.42 0.52 6.12
C GLN A 134 14.47 0.80 5.04
N SER A 135 15.08 1.98 5.03
CA SER A 135 16.16 2.34 4.10
C SER A 135 17.45 1.56 4.39
N GLY A 136 17.84 1.37 5.65
CA GLY A 136 19.02 0.58 6.01
C GLY A 136 18.81 -0.93 5.79
N LEU A 137 17.67 -1.47 6.26
CA LEU A 137 17.34 -2.90 6.12
C LEU A 137 17.32 -3.36 4.65
N SER A 138 16.75 -2.55 3.74
CA SER A 138 16.72 -2.87 2.30
C SER A 138 18.09 -2.73 1.61
N GLN A 139 19.05 -2.02 2.21
CA GLN A 139 20.43 -1.89 1.73
C GLN A 139 21.39 -2.92 2.36
N GLY A 140 20.96 -3.64 3.42
CA GLY A 140 21.82 -4.50 4.23
C GLY A 140 22.74 -3.73 5.19
N ASP A 141 22.37 -2.48 5.49
CA ASP A 141 22.99 -1.59 6.47
C ASP A 141 22.26 -1.80 7.81
N TRP A 142 22.66 -2.84 8.54
CA TRP A 142 21.94 -3.34 9.70
C TRP A 142 22.14 -2.50 10.95
N ASP A 143 23.34 -1.96 11.17
CA ASP A 143 23.62 -1.02 12.25
C ASP A 143 23.08 0.37 11.95
N GLY A 144 23.24 0.88 10.71
CA GLY A 144 22.63 2.14 10.29
C GLY A 144 21.10 2.11 10.38
N ALA A 145 20.46 0.98 10.06
CA ALA A 145 19.01 0.80 10.28
C ALA A 145 18.62 0.94 11.75
N VAL A 146 19.36 0.34 12.68
CA VAL A 146 19.03 0.40 14.12
C VAL A 146 19.36 1.76 14.75
N ILE A 147 20.44 2.40 14.31
CA ILE A 147 20.76 3.78 14.70
C ILE A 147 19.65 4.73 14.20
N ALA A 148 19.20 4.58 12.95
CA ALA A 148 18.08 5.35 12.40
C ALA A 148 16.75 5.09 13.14
N ALA A 149 16.48 3.85 13.60
CA ALA A 149 15.37 3.59 14.52
C ALA A 149 15.52 4.40 15.81
N ALA A 150 16.68 4.35 16.46
CA ALA A 150 16.92 5.03 17.74
C ALA A 150 16.86 6.56 17.61
N ASP A 151 17.26 7.13 16.48
CA ASP A 151 17.19 8.56 16.19
C ASP A 151 15.75 9.04 15.88
N ALA A 152 14.83 8.14 15.53
CA ALA A 152 13.43 8.46 15.24
C ALA A 152 12.51 8.52 16.48
N PHE A 153 13.03 8.15 17.67
CA PHE A 153 12.27 8.19 18.93
C PHE A 153 11.91 9.63 19.35
N PRO A 154 10.70 9.86 19.89
CA PRO A 154 10.30 11.15 20.43
C PRO A 154 11.18 11.56 21.61
N GLY A 155 11.39 12.87 21.79
CA GLY A 155 12.20 13.44 22.87
C GLY A 155 13.71 13.50 22.59
N GLN A 156 14.23 12.81 21.57
CA GLN A 156 15.67 12.81 21.24
C GLN A 156 16.19 14.15 20.67
N SER A 157 15.31 15.08 20.27
CA SER A 157 15.64 16.37 19.65
C SER A 157 16.14 17.45 20.64
N GLY A 158 17.25 17.17 21.34
CA GLY A 158 17.82 18.02 22.39
C GLY A 158 19.30 18.40 22.21
N ALA A 159 19.54 19.57 21.60
CA ALA A 159 20.77 20.39 21.70
C ALA A 159 22.16 19.72 21.46
N ALA A 160 22.67 19.87 20.23
CA ALA A 160 24.10 19.77 19.92
C ALA A 160 24.59 20.98 19.09
N ASP A 161 24.40 22.19 19.61
CA ASP A 161 24.92 23.42 18.99
C ASP A 161 26.44 23.51 19.21
N GLY A 162 27.20 23.12 18.18
CA GLY A 162 28.67 22.97 18.26
C GLY A 162 29.32 22.93 16.88
N SER A 163 29.93 24.05 16.47
CA SER A 163 30.51 24.19 15.14
C SER A 163 31.86 23.47 15.00
N GLY A 164 31.93 22.49 14.11
CA GLY A 164 33.16 21.80 13.68
C GLY A 164 33.03 20.27 13.62
N ILE A 165 34.08 19.61 13.09
CA ILE A 165 34.31 18.15 13.10
C ILE A 165 33.44 17.28 12.16
N ILE A 166 32.22 17.69 11.77
CA ILE A 166 31.31 16.91 10.90
C ILE A 166 31.98 16.29 9.64
N TRP A 167 32.93 16.99 9.02
CA TRP A 167 33.61 16.55 7.79
C TRP A 167 34.53 15.31 7.90
N ILE A 168 34.84 14.82 9.11
CA ILE A 168 35.77 13.69 9.29
C ILE A 168 35.05 12.33 9.37
N VAL A 169 33.80 12.30 9.88
CA VAL A 169 33.06 11.04 10.07
C VAL A 169 32.55 10.48 8.73
N VAL A 170 32.00 11.35 7.87
CA VAL A 170 31.51 10.99 6.53
C VAL A 170 32.60 10.34 5.67
N LEU A 171 33.86 10.79 5.80
CA LEU A 171 34.99 10.24 5.05
C LEU A 171 35.42 8.84 5.51
N LEU A 172 35.16 8.47 6.78
CA LEU A 172 35.49 7.15 7.31
C LEU A 172 34.42 6.10 6.99
N ILE A 173 33.14 6.45 7.09
CA ILE A 173 32.01 5.55 6.78
C ILE A 173 32.11 5.01 5.34
N VAL A 174 32.39 5.89 4.37
CA VAL A 174 32.53 5.51 2.95
C VAL A 174 33.67 4.51 2.71
N ILE A 175 34.77 4.60 3.48
CA ILE A 175 35.92 3.69 3.34
C ILE A 175 35.60 2.31 3.94
N VAL A 176 34.87 2.25 5.05
CA VAL A 176 34.47 0.98 5.69
C VAL A 176 33.44 0.23 4.83
N ALA A 177 32.40 0.93 4.35
CA ALA A 177 31.36 0.35 3.50
C ALA A 177 31.92 -0.29 2.22
N VAL A 178 32.88 0.36 1.55
CA VAL A 178 33.52 -0.18 0.34
C VAL A 178 34.29 -1.48 0.60
N VAL A 179 34.91 -1.64 1.78
CA VAL A 179 35.61 -2.88 2.15
C VAL A 179 34.61 -4.00 2.46
N LEU A 180 33.53 -3.71 3.20
CA LEU A 180 32.45 -4.67 3.49
C LEU A 180 31.79 -5.23 2.24
N ILE A 181 31.44 -4.35 1.28
CA ILE A 181 30.83 -4.75 0.00
C ILE A 181 31.73 -5.73 -0.78
N ILE A 182 33.05 -5.51 -0.78
CA ILE A 182 34.01 -6.41 -1.44
C ILE A 182 34.07 -7.78 -0.73
N VAL A 183 34.12 -7.80 0.60
CA VAL A 183 34.15 -9.05 1.39
C VAL A 183 32.86 -9.87 1.24
N LEU A 184 31.70 -9.21 1.25
CA LEU A 184 30.39 -9.86 1.07
C LEU A 184 30.23 -10.41 -0.36
N ALA A 185 30.63 -9.65 -1.39
CA ALA A 185 30.61 -10.11 -2.79
C ALA A 185 31.50 -11.34 -3.03
N MET A 186 32.66 -11.43 -2.38
CA MET A 186 33.52 -12.62 -2.45
C MET A 186 32.91 -13.84 -1.75
N ARG A 187 32.07 -13.64 -0.72
CA ARG A 187 31.49 -14.71 0.10
C ARG A 187 30.22 -15.31 -0.54
N SER A 188 29.38 -14.50 -1.17
CA SER A 188 28.15 -14.95 -1.87
C SER A 188 28.45 -15.77 -3.14
N ARG A 189 29.52 -15.44 -3.86
CA ARG A 189 30.00 -16.13 -5.09
C ARG A 189 30.31 -17.63 -4.90
N ARG A 190 30.32 -18.16 -3.67
CA ARG A 190 30.49 -19.60 -3.38
C ARG A 190 29.20 -20.40 -3.18
N ARG A 191 28.01 -19.78 -3.15
CA ARG A 191 26.73 -20.49 -2.92
C ARG A 191 25.72 -20.46 -4.08
N LYS A 192 25.66 -19.38 -4.89
CA LYS A 192 24.69 -19.29 -6.00
C LYS A 192 25.26 -19.82 -7.32
N ALA A 193 25.42 -21.14 -7.41
CA ALA A 193 25.82 -21.86 -8.61
C ALA A 193 24.73 -22.84 -9.13
N GLN A 194 23.45 -22.61 -8.81
CA GLN A 194 22.30 -23.34 -9.36
C GLN A 194 20.97 -22.63 -9.05
N GLN A 195 20.40 -21.91 -10.02
CA GLN A 195 18.96 -21.86 -10.35
C GLN A 195 18.74 -20.94 -11.56
N THR A 196 17.78 -21.29 -12.43
CA THR A 196 17.59 -20.66 -13.74
C THR A 196 16.29 -19.88 -13.84
N THR A 197 16.40 -18.64 -14.30
CA THR A 197 15.44 -17.97 -15.21
C THR A 197 13.95 -17.98 -14.81
N GLN A 198 13.53 -16.93 -14.12
CA GLN A 198 12.20 -16.33 -14.35
C GLN A 198 12.39 -14.98 -15.05
N ALA A 199 11.58 -14.72 -16.08
CA ALA A 199 11.60 -13.44 -16.78
C ALA A 199 10.97 -12.37 -15.90
N ARG A 200 11.77 -11.42 -15.40
CA ARG A 200 11.28 -10.24 -14.68
C ARG A 200 10.45 -9.39 -15.65
N ILE A 201 9.25 -9.02 -15.23
CA ILE A 201 8.45 -8.00 -15.95
C ILE A 201 9.21 -6.68 -15.77
N PRO A 202 9.62 -5.98 -16.85
CA PRO A 202 10.29 -4.70 -16.72
C PRO A 202 9.34 -3.66 -16.12
N ASP A 203 9.88 -2.73 -15.33
CA ASP A 203 9.11 -1.59 -14.83
C ASP A 203 8.74 -0.69 -16.04
N PRO A 204 7.45 -0.34 -16.24
CA PRO A 204 7.03 0.58 -17.30
C PRO A 204 7.70 1.96 -17.27
N ASN A 205 8.27 2.35 -16.12
CA ASN A 205 8.94 3.64 -15.90
C ASN A 205 10.48 3.55 -15.87
N ASP A 206 11.09 2.36 -15.96
CA ASP A 206 12.55 2.23 -16.06
C ASP A 206 13.02 2.65 -17.47
N PRO A 207 13.75 3.78 -17.63
CA PRO A 207 14.18 4.25 -18.94
C PRO A 207 15.24 3.34 -19.58
N TYR A 208 15.85 2.44 -18.80
CA TYR A 208 16.83 1.47 -19.26
C TYR A 208 16.20 0.09 -19.58
N ALA A 209 14.90 -0.10 -19.35
CA ALA A 209 14.20 -1.38 -19.53
C ALA A 209 14.30 -1.97 -20.94
N SER A 210 14.47 -1.14 -21.97
CA SER A 210 14.53 -1.52 -23.39
C SER A 210 15.93 -1.57 -23.98
N ALA A 211 16.95 -1.07 -23.27
CA ALA A 211 18.33 -1.02 -23.77
C ALA A 211 19.02 -2.40 -23.70
N SER A 212 19.81 -2.74 -24.71
CA SER A 212 20.73 -3.90 -24.64
C SER A 212 21.91 -3.64 -23.68
N ASP A 213 22.58 -4.71 -23.24
CA ASP A 213 23.74 -4.57 -22.34
C ASP A 213 24.90 -3.86 -23.07
N GLU A 214 25.07 -4.11 -24.38
CA GLU A 214 26.05 -3.44 -25.23
C GLU A 214 25.74 -1.94 -25.43
N GLU A 215 24.47 -1.56 -25.53
CA GLU A 215 24.06 -0.14 -25.57
C GLU A 215 24.31 0.56 -24.22
N LEU A 216 24.08 -0.13 -23.09
CA LEU A 216 24.37 0.41 -21.76
C LEU A 216 25.89 0.53 -21.51
N GLU A 217 26.70 -0.42 -21.98
CA GLU A 217 28.17 -0.30 -21.93
C GLU A 217 28.65 0.91 -22.74
N ALA A 218 28.17 1.06 -23.97
CA ALA A 218 28.54 2.19 -24.84
C ALA A 218 28.08 3.54 -24.26
N GLN A 219 26.86 3.60 -23.69
CA GLN A 219 26.35 4.80 -23.02
C GLN A 219 27.18 5.16 -21.79
N ALA A 220 27.45 4.19 -20.90
CA ALA A 220 28.27 4.38 -19.71
C ALA A 220 29.69 4.86 -20.05
N GLY A 221 30.32 4.26 -21.06
CA GLY A 221 31.62 4.72 -21.57
C GLY A 221 31.58 6.16 -22.11
N SER A 222 30.53 6.53 -22.85
CA SER A 222 30.35 7.91 -23.34
C SER A 222 30.10 8.92 -22.22
N ALA A 223 29.46 8.50 -21.13
CA ALA A 223 29.07 9.35 -20.02
C ALA A 223 30.28 9.67 -19.13
N LEU A 224 31.13 8.68 -18.86
CA LEU A 224 32.40 8.86 -18.15
C LEU A 224 33.31 9.88 -18.84
N VAL A 225 33.50 9.76 -20.16
CA VAL A 225 34.35 10.70 -20.92
C VAL A 225 33.79 12.12 -20.88
N ARG A 226 32.48 12.29 -21.15
CA ARG A 226 31.83 13.61 -21.09
C ARG A 226 31.93 14.24 -19.71
N ALA A 227 31.74 13.47 -18.65
CA ALA A 227 31.81 13.97 -17.28
C ALA A 227 33.24 14.37 -16.86
N ASP A 228 34.29 13.64 -17.30
CA ASP A 228 35.68 14.04 -17.02
C ASP A 228 36.13 15.27 -17.83
N ASP A 229 35.72 15.36 -19.10
CA ASP A 229 35.89 16.57 -19.92
C ASP A 229 35.19 17.78 -19.30
N ALA A 230 33.93 17.62 -18.86
CA ALA A 230 33.15 18.66 -18.19
C ALA A 230 33.79 19.10 -16.87
N ILE A 231 34.13 18.15 -15.98
CA ILE A 231 34.87 18.40 -14.74
C ILE A 231 36.18 19.16 -15.00
N THR A 232 36.88 18.84 -16.09
CA THR A 232 38.15 19.49 -16.44
C THR A 232 37.96 20.87 -17.06
N SER A 233 36.86 21.12 -17.76
CA SER A 233 36.44 22.46 -18.21
C SER A 233 36.03 23.35 -17.03
N SER A 234 35.10 22.88 -16.18
CA SER A 234 34.60 23.62 -15.03
C SER A 234 35.70 23.97 -14.02
N ARG A 235 36.73 23.12 -13.86
CA ARG A 235 37.92 23.42 -13.05
C ARG A 235 38.77 24.57 -13.62
N GLN A 236 38.83 24.71 -14.95
CA GLN A 236 39.53 25.83 -15.59
C GLN A 236 38.74 27.13 -15.41
N GLU A 237 37.43 27.10 -15.65
CA GLU A 237 36.53 28.24 -15.39
C GLU A 237 36.56 28.68 -13.91
N LEU A 238 36.55 27.73 -12.97
CA LEU A 238 36.71 28.02 -11.54
C LEU A 238 38.05 28.69 -11.25
N GLY A 239 39.14 28.25 -11.89
CA GLY A 239 40.46 28.89 -11.74
C GLY A 239 40.49 30.36 -12.20
N PHE A 240 39.74 30.69 -13.25
CA PHE A 240 39.54 32.09 -13.67
C PHE A 240 38.62 32.85 -12.71
N ALA A 241 37.55 32.20 -12.21
CA ALA A 241 36.63 32.80 -11.25
C ALA A 241 37.32 33.14 -9.92
N VAL A 242 38.12 32.23 -9.35
CA VAL A 242 38.93 32.47 -8.14
C VAL A 242 39.86 33.67 -8.34
N ALA A 243 40.49 33.78 -9.52
CA ALA A 243 41.40 34.89 -9.84
C ALA A 243 40.70 36.25 -10.04
N GLN A 244 39.41 36.27 -10.42
CA GLN A 244 38.61 37.47 -10.66
C GLN A 244 37.80 37.91 -9.42
N TYR A 245 37.29 36.96 -8.64
CA TYR A 245 36.32 37.18 -7.56
C TYR A 245 36.82 36.78 -6.16
N GLY A 246 37.97 36.11 -6.06
CA GLY A 246 38.56 35.62 -4.80
C GLY A 246 38.04 34.25 -4.36
N ASP A 247 38.84 33.54 -3.54
CA ASP A 247 38.52 32.21 -3.01
C ASP A 247 37.22 32.20 -2.17
N ASP A 248 37.01 33.23 -1.36
CA ASP A 248 35.85 33.27 -0.44
C ASP A 248 34.51 33.40 -1.18
N SER A 249 34.47 34.18 -2.27
CA SER A 249 33.30 34.37 -3.15
C SER A 249 33.05 33.18 -4.08
N THR A 250 34.03 32.29 -4.26
CA THR A 250 33.96 31.13 -5.17
C THR A 250 33.95 29.78 -4.47
N ARG A 251 33.89 29.80 -3.13
CA ARG A 251 33.89 28.64 -2.24
C ARG A 251 32.75 27.64 -2.54
N GLN A 252 31.55 28.13 -2.86
CA GLN A 252 30.39 27.30 -3.18
C GLN A 252 30.56 26.56 -4.52
N PHE A 253 30.99 27.26 -5.57
CA PHE A 253 31.28 26.65 -6.87
C PHE A 253 32.41 25.61 -6.78
N THR A 254 33.40 25.86 -5.92
CA THR A 254 34.46 24.89 -5.58
C THR A 254 33.88 23.62 -4.96
N GLN A 255 32.93 23.73 -4.03
CA GLN A 255 32.26 22.58 -3.41
C GLN A 255 31.41 21.79 -4.41
N VAL A 256 30.67 22.46 -5.31
CA VAL A 256 29.88 21.80 -6.36
C VAL A 256 30.76 21.00 -7.31
N ILE A 257 31.89 21.56 -7.74
CA ILE A 257 32.84 20.88 -8.64
C ILE A 257 33.50 19.67 -7.95
N GLU A 258 33.86 19.74 -6.66
CA GLU A 258 34.36 18.57 -5.94
C GLU A 258 33.28 17.52 -5.66
N ALA A 259 32.02 17.92 -5.45
CA ALA A 259 30.89 16.98 -5.32
C ALA A 259 30.62 16.22 -6.64
N ALA A 260 30.61 16.92 -7.77
CA ALA A 260 30.51 16.29 -9.09
C ALA A 260 31.73 15.39 -9.37
N ARG A 261 32.95 15.82 -8.98
CA ARG A 261 34.17 15.01 -9.08
C ARG A 261 34.09 13.72 -8.26
N ALA A 262 33.49 13.76 -7.06
CA ALA A 262 33.28 12.56 -6.23
C ALA A 262 32.37 11.53 -6.92
N LYS A 263 31.27 11.98 -7.55
CA LYS A 263 30.37 11.11 -8.34
C LYS A 263 31.08 10.47 -9.53
N VAL A 264 31.89 11.25 -10.26
CA VAL A 264 32.69 10.73 -11.37
C VAL A 264 33.75 9.72 -10.90
N ALA A 265 34.33 9.91 -9.71
CA ALA A 265 35.25 8.95 -9.10
C ALA A 265 34.54 7.64 -8.66
N GLU A 266 33.31 7.71 -8.15
CA GLU A 266 32.47 6.53 -7.89
C GLU A 266 32.19 5.77 -9.21
N ALA A 267 31.85 6.50 -10.28
CA ALA A 267 31.57 5.91 -11.59
C ALA A 267 32.81 5.22 -12.21
N PHE A 268 33.99 5.83 -12.14
CA PHE A 268 35.24 5.17 -12.54
C PHE A 268 35.57 3.96 -11.65
N SER A 269 35.26 4.01 -10.35
CA SER A 269 35.44 2.88 -9.43
C SER A 269 34.48 1.71 -9.72
N LEU A 270 33.33 1.97 -10.33
CA LEU A 270 32.44 0.93 -10.86
C LEU A 270 32.95 0.38 -12.20
N LYS A 271 33.42 1.24 -13.12
CA LYS A 271 34.01 0.78 -14.39
C LYS A 271 35.26 -0.08 -14.17
N GLN A 272 36.10 0.25 -13.18
CA GLN A 272 37.25 -0.56 -12.81
C GLN A 272 36.86 -1.98 -12.36
N LYS A 273 35.69 -2.18 -11.72
CA LYS A 273 35.20 -3.51 -11.34
C LYS A 273 34.69 -4.30 -12.55
N ILE A 274 33.96 -3.63 -13.46
CA ILE A 274 33.50 -4.23 -14.73
C ILE A 274 34.67 -4.73 -15.59
N ASP A 275 35.79 -3.99 -15.56
CA ASP A 275 36.98 -4.24 -16.38
C ASP A 275 38.06 -5.11 -15.70
N ASP A 276 37.77 -5.72 -14.53
CA ASP A 276 38.73 -6.57 -13.82
C ASP A 276 38.79 -8.04 -14.33
N GLU A 277 39.77 -8.82 -13.86
CA GLU A 277 40.00 -10.20 -14.33
C GLU A 277 38.98 -11.23 -13.79
N VAL A 278 37.97 -10.82 -13.00
CA VAL A 278 37.02 -11.68 -12.27
C VAL A 278 35.62 -11.62 -12.91
N PRO A 279 35.18 -12.65 -13.68
CA PRO A 279 33.92 -12.56 -14.43
C PRO A 279 32.67 -12.31 -13.58
N ASP A 280 32.07 -11.13 -13.75
CA ASP A 280 30.78 -10.76 -13.16
C ASP A 280 29.57 -11.47 -13.80
N ALA A 281 28.47 -11.52 -13.04
CA ALA A 281 27.16 -11.88 -13.57
C ALA A 281 26.63 -10.80 -14.54
N PRO A 282 25.92 -11.16 -15.63
CA PRO A 282 25.37 -10.17 -16.57
C PRO A 282 24.47 -9.12 -15.91
N GLU A 283 23.58 -9.55 -15.01
CA GLU A 283 22.70 -8.68 -14.22
C GLU A 283 23.48 -7.67 -13.37
N GLN A 284 24.64 -8.08 -12.83
CA GLN A 284 25.52 -7.23 -12.03
C GLN A 284 26.23 -6.17 -12.89
N ARG A 285 26.74 -6.55 -14.07
CA ARG A 285 27.33 -5.58 -15.02
C ARG A 285 26.28 -4.58 -15.51
N ARG A 286 25.08 -5.04 -15.87
CA ARG A 286 23.97 -4.17 -16.30
C ARG A 286 23.62 -3.13 -15.24
N ALA A 287 23.48 -3.54 -13.97
CA ALA A 287 23.23 -2.63 -12.86
C ALA A 287 24.36 -1.60 -12.67
N TRP A 288 25.62 -2.01 -12.79
CA TRP A 288 26.76 -1.10 -12.70
C TRP A 288 26.87 -0.13 -13.88
N HIS A 289 26.56 -0.54 -15.12
CA HIS A 289 26.46 0.39 -16.25
C HIS A 289 25.36 1.43 -16.05
N ILE A 290 24.18 1.03 -15.55
CA ILE A 290 23.09 1.96 -15.23
C ILE A 290 23.53 2.94 -14.13
N ARG A 291 24.17 2.47 -13.05
CA ARG A 291 24.67 3.34 -11.98
C ARG A 291 25.77 4.31 -12.45
N ILE A 292 26.63 3.90 -13.38
CA ILE A 292 27.62 4.78 -14.02
C ILE A 292 26.91 5.89 -14.80
N ILE A 293 25.90 5.57 -15.61
CA ILE A 293 25.13 6.57 -16.37
C ILE A 293 24.44 7.56 -15.41
N GLN A 294 23.80 7.06 -14.35
CA GLN A 294 23.18 7.88 -13.31
C GLN A 294 24.19 8.82 -12.65
N LEU A 295 25.32 8.32 -12.17
CA LEU A 295 26.38 9.12 -11.53
C LEU A 295 26.94 10.21 -12.45
N CYS A 296 27.13 9.90 -13.73
CA CYS A 296 27.59 10.86 -14.71
C CYS A 296 26.52 11.93 -15.01
N HIS A 297 25.24 11.58 -15.02
CA HIS A 297 24.15 12.57 -15.17
C HIS A 297 24.01 13.43 -13.91
N GLU A 298 24.01 12.83 -12.71
CA GLU A 298 24.03 13.55 -11.43
C GLU A 298 25.23 14.50 -11.29
N ALA A 299 26.36 14.22 -11.97
CA ALA A 299 27.51 15.10 -12.05
C ALA A 299 27.34 16.20 -13.13
N ASP A 300 26.80 15.86 -14.30
CA ASP A 300 26.51 16.81 -15.39
C ASP A 300 25.49 17.88 -14.94
N ASP A 301 24.40 17.47 -14.29
CA ASP A 301 23.37 18.36 -13.72
C ASP A 301 23.96 19.38 -12.72
N LEU A 302 24.85 18.93 -11.83
CA LEU A 302 25.56 19.79 -10.88
C LEU A 302 26.47 20.81 -11.59
N LEU A 303 27.16 20.39 -12.66
CA LEU A 303 28.05 21.27 -13.42
C LEU A 303 27.27 22.25 -14.31
N ASN A 304 26.14 21.84 -14.87
CA ASN A 304 25.25 22.68 -15.67
C ASN A 304 24.64 23.80 -14.81
N ALA A 305 24.07 23.47 -13.65
CA ALA A 305 23.56 24.47 -12.70
C ALA A 305 24.67 25.44 -12.22
N ASN A 306 25.90 24.95 -12.06
CA ASN A 306 27.06 25.76 -11.72
C ASN A 306 27.49 26.70 -12.88
N ILE A 307 27.32 26.29 -14.15
CA ILE A 307 27.54 27.16 -15.32
C ILE A 307 26.47 28.26 -15.38
N GLU A 308 25.19 27.91 -15.22
CA GLU A 308 24.08 28.87 -15.21
C GLU A 308 24.27 29.93 -14.11
N ALA A 309 24.64 29.52 -12.90
CA ALA A 309 24.93 30.44 -11.79
C ALA A 309 26.11 31.39 -12.08
N PHE A 310 27.13 30.95 -12.84
CA PHE A 310 28.20 31.83 -13.31
C PHE A 310 27.75 32.80 -14.40
N GLU A 311 26.85 32.41 -15.32
CA GLU A 311 26.28 33.34 -16.29
C GLU A 311 25.40 34.41 -15.63
N GLU A 312 24.62 34.04 -14.60
CA GLU A 312 23.88 34.97 -13.75
C GLU A 312 24.81 35.98 -13.05
N LEU A 313 25.89 35.51 -12.41
CA LEU A 313 26.86 36.40 -11.76
C LEU A 313 27.54 37.35 -12.74
N ARG A 314 27.93 36.88 -13.94
CA ARG A 314 28.51 37.73 -15.00
C ARG A 314 27.52 38.80 -15.49
N LYS A 315 26.23 38.47 -15.56
CA LYS A 315 25.16 39.43 -15.87
C LYS A 315 24.96 40.44 -14.73
N LEU A 316 24.95 39.99 -13.48
CA LEU A 316 24.88 40.87 -12.30
C LEU A 316 26.11 41.80 -12.21
N GLU A 317 27.32 41.35 -12.54
CA GLU A 317 28.53 42.19 -12.59
C GLU A 317 28.43 43.29 -13.66
N ALA A 318 27.87 42.96 -14.83
CA ALA A 318 27.64 43.89 -15.94
C ALA A 318 26.54 44.92 -15.65
N GLU A 319 25.53 44.56 -14.85
CA GLU A 319 24.36 45.40 -14.50
C GLU A 319 24.37 45.87 -13.02
N ALA A 320 25.49 45.77 -12.30
CA ALA A 320 25.50 45.81 -10.83
C ALA A 320 24.77 47.03 -10.20
N PRO A 321 24.94 48.28 -10.67
CA PRO A 321 24.18 49.42 -10.14
C PRO A 321 22.67 49.32 -10.39
N GLN A 322 22.25 48.81 -11.54
CA GLN A 322 20.84 48.60 -11.88
C GLN A 322 20.25 47.41 -11.11
N ALA A 323 21.03 46.35 -10.92
CA ALA A 323 20.65 45.18 -10.14
C ALA A 323 20.45 45.54 -8.67
N LEU A 324 21.38 46.29 -8.07
CA LEU A 324 21.29 46.78 -6.69
C LEU A 324 19.99 47.58 -6.45
N GLU A 325 19.63 48.51 -7.35
CA GLU A 325 18.40 49.28 -7.21
C GLU A 325 17.13 48.42 -7.43
N ARG A 326 17.19 47.33 -8.22
CA ARG A 326 16.11 46.33 -8.30
C ARG A 326 15.93 45.60 -6.97
N ILE A 327 17.00 45.04 -6.38
CA ILE A 327 16.88 44.28 -5.12
C ILE A 327 16.55 45.19 -3.94
N LYS A 328 17.01 46.44 -3.90
CA LYS A 328 16.52 47.44 -2.92
C LYS A 328 15.01 47.64 -2.98
N ALA A 329 14.43 47.69 -4.18
CA ALA A 329 12.99 47.83 -4.36
C ALA A 329 12.21 46.56 -3.94
N ARG A 330 12.73 45.36 -4.23
CA ARG A 330 12.19 44.08 -3.72
C ARG A 330 12.29 44.02 -2.19
N HIS A 331 13.47 44.30 -1.61
CA HIS A 331 13.71 44.34 -0.16
C HIS A 331 12.76 45.31 0.56
N ALA A 332 12.60 46.54 0.07
CA ALA A 332 11.68 47.52 0.64
C ALA A 332 10.20 47.08 0.55
N THR A 333 9.86 46.18 -0.39
CA THR A 333 8.53 45.57 -0.50
C THR A 333 8.39 44.41 0.48
N ALA A 334 9.35 43.48 0.51
CA ALA A 334 9.41 42.36 1.45
C ALA A 334 9.39 42.82 2.92
N GLN A 335 10.06 43.93 3.26
CA GLN A 335 10.06 44.53 4.60
C GLN A 335 8.67 45.06 5.00
N GLN A 336 7.86 45.55 4.05
CA GLN A 336 6.46 45.91 4.32
C GLN A 336 5.59 44.65 4.52
N THR A 337 5.78 43.63 3.68
CA THR A 337 5.07 42.35 3.78
C THR A 337 5.37 41.62 5.09
N LEU A 338 6.63 41.60 5.53
CA LEU A 338 7.07 41.05 6.83
C LEU A 338 6.33 41.69 8.01
N GLY A 339 6.07 43.00 7.94
CA GLY A 339 5.27 43.73 8.93
C GLY A 339 3.85 43.19 9.13
N THR A 340 3.33 42.38 8.19
CA THR A 340 2.02 41.71 8.30
C THR A 340 2.09 40.31 8.91
N ALA A 341 3.26 39.65 8.89
CA ALA A 341 3.41 38.23 9.23
C ALA A 341 3.07 37.92 10.70
N ALA A 342 3.69 38.65 11.64
CA ALA A 342 3.42 38.45 13.07
C ALA A 342 1.97 38.85 13.47
N PRO A 343 1.39 39.95 12.97
CA PRO A 343 -0.05 40.21 13.11
C PRO A 343 -0.95 39.11 12.55
N ALA A 344 -0.64 38.55 11.38
CA ALA A 344 -1.40 37.46 10.78
C ALA A 344 -1.35 36.19 11.65
N LEU A 345 -0.16 35.77 12.07
CA LEU A 345 0.02 34.63 12.99
C LEU A 345 -0.71 34.85 14.33
N THR A 346 -0.66 36.07 14.86
CA THR A 346 -1.39 36.43 16.10
C THR A 346 -2.90 36.32 15.94
N ALA A 347 -3.45 36.69 14.78
CA ALA A 347 -4.87 36.57 14.46
C ALA A 347 -5.29 35.10 14.25
N LEU A 348 -4.45 34.29 13.58
CA LEU A 348 -4.64 32.85 13.46
C LEU A 348 -4.69 32.20 14.85
N ALA A 349 -3.80 32.58 15.77
CA ALA A 349 -3.78 32.08 17.15
C ALA A 349 -4.97 32.52 18.04
N GLN A 350 -5.89 33.37 17.56
CA GLN A 350 -7.19 33.63 18.22
C GLN A 350 -8.29 32.64 17.77
N THR A 351 -8.00 31.81 16.77
CA THR A 351 -8.96 30.91 16.12
C THR A 351 -8.48 29.47 16.17
N TYR A 352 -7.22 29.23 15.83
CA TYR A 352 -6.64 27.91 15.65
C TYR A 352 -5.72 27.53 16.81
N ASP A 353 -5.62 26.23 17.07
CA ASP A 353 -4.75 25.67 18.09
C ASP A 353 -3.25 25.77 17.74
N ALA A 354 -2.40 25.82 18.76
CA ALA A 354 -0.94 25.89 18.59
C ALA A 354 -0.39 24.71 17.77
N THR A 355 -0.96 23.51 17.89
CA THR A 355 -0.58 22.35 17.07
C THR A 355 -0.81 22.56 15.58
N ALA A 356 -1.88 23.26 15.20
CA ALA A 356 -2.20 23.58 13.82
C ALA A 356 -1.32 24.71 13.24
N LEU A 357 -0.67 25.51 14.10
CA LEU A 357 0.16 26.65 13.72
C LEU A 357 1.67 26.38 13.85
N ALA A 358 2.07 25.29 14.50
CA ALA A 358 3.46 24.92 14.72
C ALA A 358 4.36 24.97 13.46
N PRO A 359 3.91 24.52 12.26
CA PRO A 359 4.75 24.55 11.05
C PRO A 359 5.16 25.94 10.55
N VAL A 360 4.55 27.03 11.05
CA VAL A 360 4.88 28.41 10.67
C VAL A 360 5.15 29.32 11.88
N ALA A 361 5.21 28.77 13.09
CA ALA A 361 5.27 29.55 14.33
C ALA A 361 6.53 30.44 14.43
N GLU A 362 7.66 29.97 13.90
CA GLU A 362 8.92 30.73 13.88
C GLU A 362 9.08 31.62 12.65
N ASN A 363 8.30 31.41 11.59
CA ASN A 363 8.51 32.04 10.28
C ASN A 363 8.66 33.56 10.32
N PRO A 364 7.88 34.35 11.11
CA PRO A 364 8.08 35.79 11.19
C PRO A 364 9.47 36.18 11.75
N GLY A 365 10.02 35.39 12.69
CA GLY A 365 11.35 35.61 13.25
C GLY A 365 12.46 35.18 12.30
N GLN A 366 12.31 34.03 11.64
CA GLN A 366 13.25 33.55 10.63
C GLN A 366 13.30 34.51 9.41
N ALA A 367 12.14 34.99 8.93
CA ALA A 367 12.04 35.97 7.85
C ALA A 367 12.72 37.30 8.22
N GLN A 368 12.57 37.77 9.46
CA GLN A 368 13.30 38.94 9.96
C GLN A 368 14.83 38.74 9.92
N GLN A 369 15.32 37.56 10.28
CA GLN A 369 16.76 37.23 10.17
C GLN A 369 17.24 37.22 8.71
N ARG A 370 16.39 36.77 7.76
CA ARG A 370 16.71 36.78 6.33
C ARG A 370 16.77 38.20 5.75
N LEU A 371 15.84 39.09 6.10
CA LEU A 371 15.97 40.50 5.69
C LEU A 371 17.15 41.20 6.37
N ALA A 372 17.49 40.86 7.62
CA ALA A 372 18.69 41.40 8.27
C ALA A 372 20.01 40.98 7.59
N LEU A 373 20.04 39.80 6.95
CA LEU A 373 21.14 39.40 6.05
C LEU A 373 21.12 40.22 4.75
N ALA A 374 19.96 40.39 4.13
CA ALA A 374 19.82 41.20 2.93
C ALA A 374 20.25 42.66 3.15
N ASP A 375 19.88 43.30 4.26
CA ASP A 375 20.33 44.65 4.64
C ASP A 375 21.87 44.75 4.69
N ALA A 376 22.57 43.70 5.18
CA ALA A 376 24.03 43.67 5.24
C ALA A 376 24.67 43.51 3.85
N GLU A 377 24.20 42.55 3.07
CA GLU A 377 24.68 42.29 1.71
C GLU A 377 24.42 43.48 0.76
N LEU A 378 23.30 44.18 0.92
CA LEU A 378 23.01 45.41 0.17
C LEU A 378 24.04 46.53 0.48
N ALA A 379 24.49 46.64 1.73
CA ALA A 379 25.51 47.61 2.13
C ALA A 379 26.92 47.21 1.67
N GLU A 380 27.22 45.91 1.62
CA GLU A 380 28.46 45.40 1.03
C GLU A 380 28.49 45.62 -0.49
N ALA A 381 27.39 45.34 -1.20
CA ALA A 381 27.22 45.64 -2.62
C ALA A 381 27.37 47.13 -2.95
N GLU A 382 26.78 48.04 -2.15
CA GLU A 382 27.01 49.49 -2.27
C GLU A 382 28.50 49.84 -2.14
N THR A 383 29.18 49.26 -1.15
CA THR A 383 30.60 49.50 -0.87
C THR A 383 31.50 48.96 -1.98
N ALA A 384 31.19 47.78 -2.52
CA ALA A 384 31.90 47.16 -3.63
C ALA A 384 31.72 47.95 -4.94
N ILE A 385 30.51 48.38 -5.28
CA ILE A 385 30.26 49.25 -6.45
C ILE A 385 30.98 50.60 -6.30
N ALA A 386 30.95 51.22 -5.12
CA ALA A 386 31.67 52.48 -4.87
C ALA A 386 33.21 52.33 -5.00
N ALA A 387 33.74 51.13 -4.75
CA ALA A 387 35.14 50.77 -4.98
C ALA A 387 35.46 50.31 -6.41
N GLY A 388 34.45 50.18 -7.30
CA GLY A 388 34.60 49.65 -8.66
C GLY A 388 34.79 48.13 -8.74
N ARG A 389 34.45 47.41 -7.68
CA ARG A 389 34.63 45.95 -7.52
C ARG A 389 33.33 45.22 -7.85
N ASN A 390 32.85 45.39 -9.08
CA ASN A 390 31.52 44.91 -9.51
C ASN A 390 31.32 43.39 -9.34
N GLY A 391 32.38 42.58 -9.46
CA GLY A 391 32.31 41.14 -9.25
C GLY A 391 32.00 40.73 -7.81
N GLU A 392 32.57 41.43 -6.83
CA GLU A 392 32.20 41.26 -5.41
C GLU A 392 30.76 41.72 -5.19
N ALA A 393 30.38 42.87 -5.76
CA ALA A 393 29.02 43.39 -5.65
C ALA A 393 27.96 42.44 -6.24
N ALA A 394 28.27 41.76 -7.35
CA ALA A 394 27.39 40.78 -7.97
C ALA A 394 27.09 39.59 -7.05
N PHE A 395 28.08 39.15 -6.26
CA PHE A 395 27.90 38.09 -5.27
C PHE A 395 26.97 38.53 -4.14
N SER A 396 27.22 39.68 -3.51
CA SER A 396 26.33 40.20 -2.45
C SER A 396 24.94 40.56 -2.96
N ILE A 397 24.79 41.07 -4.20
CA ILE A 397 23.47 41.28 -4.82
C ILE A 397 22.71 39.94 -4.95
N ARG A 398 23.39 38.87 -5.38
CA ARG A 398 22.79 37.52 -5.44
C ARG A 398 22.37 37.04 -4.05
N THR A 399 23.26 37.15 -3.06
CA THR A 399 22.96 36.74 -1.67
C THR A 399 21.80 37.54 -1.07
N ALA A 400 21.67 38.83 -1.40
CA ALA A 400 20.51 39.64 -1.04
C ALA A 400 19.23 39.22 -1.80
N GLU A 401 19.31 38.92 -3.11
CA GLU A 401 18.17 38.40 -3.90
C GLU A 401 17.65 37.06 -3.31
N GLU A 402 18.55 36.12 -2.96
CA GLU A 402 18.21 34.84 -2.33
C GLU A 402 17.67 35.00 -0.89
N ALA A 403 18.23 35.92 -0.09
CA ALA A 403 17.77 36.17 1.28
C ALA A 403 16.39 36.86 1.32
N VAL A 404 16.12 37.80 0.42
CA VAL A 404 14.79 38.41 0.28
C VAL A 404 13.74 37.38 -0.13
N GLU A 405 14.07 36.50 -1.07
CA GLU A 405 13.16 35.43 -1.51
C GLU A 405 12.82 34.44 -0.39
N GLN A 406 13.81 34.06 0.42
CA GLN A 406 13.57 33.23 1.61
C GLN A 406 12.65 33.94 2.63
N SER A 407 12.79 35.25 2.81
CA SER A 407 11.86 36.02 3.65
C SER A 407 10.45 36.07 3.07
N GLU A 408 10.29 36.27 1.76
CA GLU A 408 8.98 36.31 1.10
C GLU A 408 8.26 34.97 1.26
N ASN A 409 8.93 33.85 0.93
CA ASN A 409 8.41 32.49 1.08
C ASN A 409 7.99 32.15 2.52
N LEU A 410 8.78 32.56 3.52
CA LEU A 410 8.45 32.33 4.94
C LEU A 410 7.18 33.07 5.38
N VAL A 411 6.93 34.28 4.86
CA VAL A 411 5.71 35.05 5.17
C VAL A 411 4.51 34.51 4.41
N ASP A 412 4.67 34.15 3.13
CA ASP A 412 3.58 33.58 2.32
C ASP A 412 3.15 32.19 2.83
N ALA A 413 4.02 31.44 3.51
CA ALA A 413 3.62 30.24 4.25
C ALA A 413 2.63 30.53 5.39
N VAL A 414 2.78 31.65 6.12
CA VAL A 414 1.87 32.04 7.21
C VAL A 414 0.49 32.38 6.67
N THR A 415 0.41 33.14 5.57
CA THR A 415 -0.86 33.53 4.95
C THR A 415 -1.54 32.34 4.28
N SER A 416 -0.76 31.47 3.61
CA SER A 416 -1.25 30.25 2.96
C SER A 416 -1.79 29.23 3.97
N LEU A 417 -1.14 29.05 5.13
CA LEU A 417 -1.66 28.18 6.18
C LEU A 417 -3.04 28.64 6.67
N GLY A 418 -3.22 29.95 6.85
CA GLY A 418 -4.52 30.53 7.24
C GLY A 418 -5.65 30.23 6.25
N ALA A 419 -5.36 30.27 4.95
CA ALA A 419 -6.30 29.89 3.89
C ALA A 419 -6.56 28.37 3.86
N ASN A 420 -5.52 27.55 4.01
CA ASN A 420 -5.62 26.10 4.02
C ASN A 420 -6.47 25.60 5.20
N LEU A 421 -6.25 26.12 6.42
CA LEU A 421 -7.04 25.76 7.60
C LEU A 421 -8.53 26.12 7.42
N ALA A 422 -8.83 27.26 6.79
CA ALA A 422 -10.21 27.65 6.47
C ALA A 422 -10.87 26.73 5.43
N ALA A 423 -10.12 26.27 4.42
CA ALA A 423 -10.61 25.29 3.44
C ALA A 423 -10.86 23.91 4.08
N VAL A 424 -10.01 23.49 5.02
CA VAL A 424 -10.21 22.27 5.81
C VAL A 424 -11.47 22.36 6.69
N GLU A 425 -11.78 23.54 7.27
CA GLU A 425 -13.07 23.73 7.94
C GLU A 425 -14.28 23.59 7.00
N GLU A 426 -14.19 24.12 5.77
CA GLU A 426 -15.27 23.99 4.78
C GLU A 426 -15.46 22.52 4.37
N GLN A 427 -14.37 21.79 4.13
CA GLN A 427 -14.40 20.35 3.87
C GLN A 427 -15.00 19.55 5.04
N ALA A 428 -14.64 19.89 6.29
CA ALA A 428 -15.22 19.26 7.47
C ALA A 428 -16.73 19.52 7.60
N ARG A 429 -17.19 20.74 7.30
CA ARG A 429 -18.64 21.09 7.28
C ARG A 429 -19.40 20.34 6.18
N ALA A 430 -18.79 20.15 5.01
CA ALA A 430 -19.36 19.33 3.94
C ALA A 430 -19.47 17.86 4.38
N MET A 431 -18.38 17.27 4.89
CA MET A 431 -18.33 15.88 5.33
C MET A 431 -19.31 15.58 6.49
N ILE A 432 -19.53 16.53 7.40
CA ILE A 432 -20.61 16.44 8.42
C ILE A 432 -21.98 16.24 7.75
N THR A 433 -22.26 16.98 6.68
CA THR A 433 -23.55 16.92 5.96
C THR A 433 -23.73 15.58 5.23
N ASP A 434 -22.67 15.04 4.64
CA ASP A 434 -22.70 13.74 3.95
C ASP A 434 -22.90 12.59 4.96
N ILE A 435 -22.14 12.59 6.06
CA ILE A 435 -22.29 11.59 7.14
C ILE A 435 -23.70 11.67 7.77
N GLU A 436 -24.32 12.86 7.89
CA GLU A 436 -25.72 12.98 8.33
C GLU A 436 -26.71 12.30 7.36
N ALA A 437 -26.46 12.36 6.04
CA ALA A 437 -27.26 11.67 5.05
C ALA A 437 -27.10 10.13 5.15
N ASP A 438 -25.88 9.64 5.38
CA ASP A 438 -25.63 8.21 5.56
C ASP A 438 -26.11 7.67 6.91
N ILE A 439 -26.10 8.48 7.98
CA ILE A 439 -26.80 8.19 9.25
C ILE A 439 -28.32 8.06 9.02
N ALA A 440 -28.92 8.91 8.18
CA ALA A 440 -30.33 8.83 7.83
C ALA A 440 -30.63 7.58 6.96
N ALA A 441 -29.76 7.26 6.00
CA ALA A 441 -29.85 6.06 5.19
C ALA A 441 -29.73 4.78 6.03
N ALA A 442 -28.77 4.73 6.96
CA ALA A 442 -28.56 3.63 7.89
C ALA A 442 -29.78 3.42 8.80
N GLY A 443 -30.36 4.51 9.32
CA GLY A 443 -31.58 4.49 10.11
C GLY A 443 -32.83 3.95 9.39
N ALA A 444 -32.79 3.85 8.06
CA ALA A 444 -33.85 3.26 7.24
C ALA A 444 -33.60 1.77 6.86
N MET A 445 -32.46 1.19 7.23
CA MET A 445 -32.11 -0.20 6.88
C MET A 445 -32.49 -1.21 7.97
N PRO A 446 -32.85 -2.47 7.62
CA PRO A 446 -33.09 -3.52 8.60
C PRO A 446 -31.77 -4.00 9.25
N ASP A 447 -31.51 -3.60 10.50
CA ASP A 447 -30.39 -4.09 11.29
C ASP A 447 -30.69 -5.48 11.90
N ALA A 448 -30.73 -6.50 11.04
CA ALA A 448 -31.05 -7.88 11.43
C ALA A 448 -29.97 -8.56 12.31
N GLN A 449 -28.81 -7.92 12.52
CA GLN A 449 -27.70 -8.45 13.30
C GLN A 449 -27.34 -7.59 14.53
N GLY A 450 -27.98 -6.42 14.71
CA GLY A 450 -27.69 -5.48 15.80
C GLY A 450 -26.34 -4.76 15.68
N GLN A 451 -25.76 -4.70 14.48
CA GLN A 451 -24.41 -4.18 14.22
C GLN A 451 -24.43 -2.74 13.71
N LEU A 452 -25.49 -2.32 13.03
CA LEU A 452 -25.58 -0.98 12.44
C LEU A 452 -25.95 0.08 13.50
N ALA A 453 -26.85 -0.26 14.43
CA ALA A 453 -27.28 0.63 15.51
C ALA A 453 -26.13 1.19 16.40
N PRO A 454 -25.17 0.40 16.92
CA PRO A 454 -24.06 0.95 17.72
C PRO A 454 -23.10 1.81 16.89
N ILE A 455 -22.85 1.47 15.62
CA ILE A 455 -21.99 2.28 14.73
C ILE A 455 -22.65 3.65 14.52
N VAL A 456 -23.92 3.69 14.11
CA VAL A 456 -24.69 4.93 13.93
C VAL A 456 -24.75 5.78 15.21
N ALA A 457 -24.77 5.16 16.40
CA ALA A 457 -24.70 5.89 17.66
C ALA A 457 -23.32 6.54 17.90
N ARG A 458 -22.22 5.83 17.60
CA ARG A 458 -20.86 6.39 17.65
C ARG A 458 -20.67 7.50 16.62
N THR A 459 -21.08 7.29 15.37
CA THR A 459 -20.96 8.29 14.29
C THR A 459 -21.67 9.60 14.67
N ARG A 460 -22.86 9.54 15.29
CA ARG A 460 -23.54 10.73 15.84
C ARG A 460 -22.71 11.44 16.92
N SER A 461 -22.15 10.69 17.87
CA SER A 461 -21.27 11.27 18.90
C SER A 461 -20.04 11.96 18.30
N ASN A 462 -19.48 11.41 17.23
CA ASN A 462 -18.35 12.00 16.52
C ASN A 462 -18.76 13.27 15.75
N LEU A 463 -19.97 13.32 15.17
CA LEU A 463 -20.50 14.54 14.55
C LEU A 463 -20.75 15.67 15.54
N ASP A 464 -21.35 15.36 16.70
CA ASP A 464 -21.59 16.38 17.73
C ASP A 464 -20.27 16.89 18.34
N ALA A 465 -19.25 16.02 18.47
CA ALA A 465 -17.89 16.43 18.80
C ALA A 465 -17.24 17.29 17.70
N ALA A 466 -17.39 16.92 16.43
CA ALA A 466 -16.84 17.67 15.29
C ALA A 466 -17.45 19.08 15.19
N ARG A 467 -18.77 19.19 15.33
CA ARG A 467 -19.49 20.48 15.41
C ARG A 467 -18.98 21.33 16.57
N SER A 468 -18.89 20.76 17.77
CA SER A 468 -18.35 21.47 18.94
C SER A 468 -16.88 21.88 18.79
N GLY A 469 -16.09 21.15 18.00
CA GLY A 469 -14.72 21.52 17.64
C GLY A 469 -14.66 22.66 16.62
N LEU A 470 -15.50 22.64 15.58
CA LEU A 470 -15.55 23.68 14.55
C LEU A 470 -16.12 25.01 15.06
N ASP A 471 -17.05 24.96 16.02
CA ASP A 471 -17.61 26.15 16.67
C ASP A 471 -16.73 26.65 17.84
N GLY A 472 -15.76 25.85 18.28
CA GLY A 472 -14.83 26.18 19.37
C GLY A 472 -13.72 27.16 18.98
N SER A 473 -13.03 27.69 19.98
CA SER A 473 -11.72 28.34 19.85
C SER A 473 -10.88 28.13 21.14
N PRO A 474 -9.58 27.81 21.03
CA PRO A 474 -8.87 27.45 19.80
C PRO A 474 -9.36 26.10 19.24
N ARG A 475 -9.20 25.87 17.93
CA ARG A 475 -9.60 24.62 17.26
C ARG A 475 -8.56 24.12 16.26
N ASN A 476 -8.54 22.80 16.02
CA ASN A 476 -7.68 22.17 15.00
C ASN A 476 -8.57 21.55 13.90
N PRO A 477 -8.78 22.23 12.75
CA PRO A 477 -9.60 21.73 11.65
C PRO A 477 -9.13 20.39 11.08
N GLN A 478 -7.82 20.14 11.04
CA GLN A 478 -7.25 18.89 10.50
C GLN A 478 -7.65 17.69 11.37
N GLN A 479 -7.41 17.78 12.69
CA GLN A 479 -7.80 16.75 13.64
C GLN A 479 -9.31 16.43 13.58
N ILE A 480 -10.15 17.44 13.32
CA ILE A 480 -11.60 17.26 13.14
C ILE A 480 -11.90 16.54 11.81
N LEU A 481 -11.23 16.90 10.72
CA LEU A 481 -11.38 16.23 9.42
C LEU A 481 -10.91 14.77 9.47
N ASP A 482 -9.83 14.45 10.20
CA ASP A 482 -9.32 13.09 10.37
C ASP A 482 -10.30 12.21 11.17
N MET A 483 -10.88 12.75 12.24
CA MET A 483 -11.94 12.11 13.01
C MET A 483 -13.20 11.88 12.17
N LEU A 484 -13.61 12.85 11.34
CA LEU A 484 -14.75 12.73 10.43
C LEU A 484 -14.48 11.69 9.33
N THR A 485 -13.28 11.68 8.75
CA THR A 485 -12.87 10.71 7.71
C THR A 485 -12.89 9.28 8.25
N THR A 486 -12.44 9.10 9.49
CA THR A 486 -12.55 7.83 10.23
C THR A 486 -14.02 7.43 10.41
N ALA A 487 -14.85 8.35 10.92
CA ALA A 487 -16.27 8.11 11.16
C ALA A 487 -17.08 7.82 9.87
N ASN A 488 -16.71 8.44 8.75
CA ASN A 488 -17.26 8.18 7.43
C ASN A 488 -16.92 6.75 6.97
N THR A 489 -15.63 6.39 7.02
CA THR A 489 -15.15 5.06 6.60
C THR A 489 -15.84 3.93 7.37
N GLU A 490 -16.09 4.11 8.67
CA GLU A 490 -16.85 3.15 9.48
C GLU A 490 -18.32 3.00 9.04
N ILE A 491 -19.03 4.10 8.80
CA ILE A 491 -20.45 4.03 8.43
C ILE A 491 -20.65 3.56 6.99
N ASP A 492 -19.76 3.92 6.06
CA ASP A 492 -19.74 3.38 4.69
C ASP A 492 -19.56 1.86 4.68
N GLY A 493 -18.61 1.34 5.46
CA GLY A 493 -18.40 -0.09 5.62
C GLY A 493 -19.64 -0.82 6.16
N ALA A 494 -20.25 -0.28 7.22
CA ALA A 494 -21.47 -0.81 7.82
C ALA A 494 -22.66 -0.79 6.85
N LEU A 495 -22.83 0.31 6.10
CA LEU A 495 -23.84 0.45 5.06
C LEU A 495 -23.61 -0.52 3.90
N GLY A 496 -22.36 -0.73 3.47
CA GLY A 496 -22.00 -1.72 2.46
C GLY A 496 -22.42 -3.13 2.88
N GLN A 497 -22.06 -3.54 4.10
CA GLN A 497 -22.43 -4.85 4.66
C GLN A 497 -23.96 -5.01 4.83
N ALA A 498 -24.66 -3.97 5.28
CA ALA A 498 -26.12 -3.97 5.41
C ALA A 498 -26.82 -4.06 4.04
N ARG A 499 -26.38 -3.29 3.05
CA ARG A 499 -26.85 -3.35 1.65
C ARG A 499 -26.63 -4.76 1.07
N GLN A 500 -25.43 -5.33 1.19
CA GLN A 500 -25.11 -6.68 0.71
C GLN A 500 -25.99 -7.77 1.34
N THR A 501 -26.19 -7.68 2.67
CA THR A 501 -27.05 -8.61 3.42
C THR A 501 -28.51 -8.52 2.97
N SER A 502 -29.04 -7.30 2.83
CA SER A 502 -30.40 -7.05 2.33
C SER A 502 -30.61 -7.60 0.92
N GLU A 503 -29.67 -7.34 -0.01
CA GLU A 503 -29.73 -7.91 -1.35
C GLU A 503 -29.67 -9.45 -1.34
N GLN A 504 -28.84 -10.06 -0.48
CA GLN A 504 -28.74 -11.51 -0.39
C GLN A 504 -30.04 -12.13 0.15
N ALA A 505 -30.68 -11.51 1.14
CA ALA A 505 -32.01 -11.89 1.60
C ALA A 505 -33.05 -11.80 0.47
N GLN A 506 -33.07 -10.69 -0.29
CA GLN A 506 -33.97 -10.52 -1.44
C GLN A 506 -33.72 -11.53 -2.57
N ARG A 507 -32.44 -11.82 -2.89
CA ARG A 507 -32.06 -12.86 -3.86
C ARG A 507 -32.59 -14.22 -3.42
N THR A 508 -32.43 -14.55 -2.14
CA THR A 508 -32.88 -15.82 -1.54
C THR A 508 -34.41 -15.94 -1.54
N ALA A 509 -35.14 -14.90 -1.14
CA ALA A 509 -36.60 -14.85 -1.17
C ALA A 509 -37.16 -15.10 -2.59
N ARG A 510 -36.61 -14.43 -3.61
CA ARG A 510 -37.00 -14.63 -5.02
C ARG A 510 -36.74 -16.07 -5.51
N MET A 511 -35.65 -16.71 -5.08
CA MET A 511 -35.38 -18.11 -5.42
C MET A 511 -36.40 -19.07 -4.75
N ILE A 512 -36.75 -18.84 -3.48
CA ILE A 512 -37.76 -19.63 -2.76
C ILE A 512 -39.14 -19.49 -3.43
N GLU A 513 -39.57 -18.26 -3.72
CA GLU A 513 -40.85 -17.96 -4.38
C GLU A 513 -40.98 -18.67 -5.75
N GLN A 514 -39.94 -18.57 -6.59
CA GLN A 514 -39.88 -19.29 -7.86
C GLN A 514 -39.94 -20.81 -7.67
N ARG A 515 -39.23 -21.35 -6.66
CA ARG A 515 -39.17 -22.79 -6.42
C ARG A 515 -40.47 -23.36 -5.85
N LEU A 516 -41.15 -22.62 -4.97
CA LEU A 516 -42.50 -22.93 -4.49
C LEU A 516 -43.48 -22.94 -5.67
N THR A 517 -43.46 -21.91 -6.52
CA THR A 517 -44.33 -21.83 -7.71
C THR A 517 -44.14 -23.03 -8.65
N GLN A 518 -42.89 -23.43 -8.90
CA GLN A 518 -42.57 -24.64 -9.67
C GLN A 518 -43.08 -25.92 -8.99
N ALA A 519 -42.86 -26.07 -7.68
CA ALA A 519 -43.31 -27.23 -6.91
C ALA A 519 -44.84 -27.36 -6.94
N GLN A 520 -45.58 -26.26 -6.73
CA GLN A 520 -47.03 -26.22 -6.74
C GLN A 520 -47.62 -26.64 -8.11
N ALA A 521 -47.07 -26.12 -9.21
CA ALA A 521 -47.48 -26.50 -10.56
C ALA A 521 -47.21 -27.98 -10.89
N GLN A 522 -46.07 -28.51 -10.42
CA GLN A 522 -45.72 -29.92 -10.61
C GLN A 522 -46.58 -30.85 -9.74
N ILE A 523 -46.90 -30.46 -8.51
CA ILE A 523 -47.83 -31.17 -7.61
C ILE A 523 -49.23 -31.24 -8.23
N ALA A 524 -49.75 -30.12 -8.76
CA ALA A 524 -51.04 -30.11 -9.46
C ALA A 524 -51.03 -31.05 -10.68
N THR A 525 -50.00 -30.96 -11.53
CA THR A 525 -49.84 -31.84 -12.71
C THR A 525 -49.80 -33.32 -12.34
N ALA A 526 -49.09 -33.68 -11.25
CA ALA A 526 -49.04 -35.04 -10.74
C ALA A 526 -50.41 -35.50 -10.17
N ASN A 527 -51.07 -34.64 -9.38
CA ASN A 527 -52.41 -34.90 -8.84
C ASN A 527 -53.44 -35.18 -9.95
N ASP A 528 -53.46 -34.35 -10.98
CA ASP A 528 -54.47 -34.43 -12.04
C ASP A 528 -54.25 -35.67 -12.91
N PHE A 529 -52.99 -36.05 -13.17
CA PHE A 529 -52.68 -37.32 -13.82
C PHE A 529 -53.08 -38.53 -12.97
N ILE A 530 -52.84 -38.49 -11.66
CA ILE A 530 -53.11 -39.59 -10.71
C ILE A 530 -54.61 -39.76 -10.42
N THR A 531 -55.38 -38.67 -10.35
CA THR A 531 -56.82 -38.70 -10.11
C THR A 531 -57.59 -39.15 -11.35
N THR A 532 -57.22 -38.69 -12.55
CA THR A 532 -57.86 -39.10 -13.81
C THR A 532 -57.62 -40.56 -14.20
N ARG A 533 -56.53 -41.19 -13.72
CA ARG A 533 -56.15 -42.59 -14.05
C ARG A 533 -56.17 -43.52 -12.83
N ARG A 534 -57.07 -43.24 -11.88
CA ARG A 534 -57.06 -43.82 -10.52
C ARG A 534 -57.08 -45.37 -10.47
N GLY A 535 -57.62 -46.05 -11.48
CA GLY A 535 -57.64 -47.52 -11.55
C GLY A 535 -56.34 -48.19 -12.01
N ALA A 536 -55.46 -47.47 -12.70
CA ALA A 536 -54.22 -48.00 -13.28
C ALA A 536 -52.95 -47.63 -12.48
N ILE A 537 -53.11 -46.82 -11.43
CA ILE A 537 -52.02 -46.22 -10.65
C ILE A 537 -51.97 -46.85 -9.26
N GLY A 538 -50.75 -47.14 -8.79
CA GLY A 538 -50.43 -47.92 -7.61
C GLY A 538 -50.39 -47.11 -6.31
N ALA A 539 -49.71 -47.68 -5.31
CA ALA A 539 -49.44 -46.99 -4.06
C ALA A 539 -48.28 -46.00 -4.19
N THR A 540 -47.20 -46.39 -4.89
CA THR A 540 -45.94 -45.64 -4.99
C THR A 540 -46.13 -44.20 -5.43
N ALA A 541 -46.79 -43.98 -6.58
CA ALA A 541 -47.05 -42.63 -7.08
C ALA A 541 -47.89 -41.75 -6.12
N ARG A 542 -48.82 -42.36 -5.38
CA ARG A 542 -49.67 -41.67 -4.40
C ARG A 542 -48.89 -41.29 -3.15
N THR A 543 -48.05 -42.18 -2.63
CA THR A 543 -47.17 -41.89 -1.51
C THR A 543 -46.23 -40.74 -1.85
N ARG A 544 -45.60 -40.77 -3.03
CA ARG A 544 -44.72 -39.67 -3.49
C ARG A 544 -45.47 -38.34 -3.65
N LEU A 545 -46.73 -38.35 -4.11
CA LEU A 545 -47.55 -37.14 -4.14
C LEU A 545 -47.88 -36.62 -2.72
N ALA A 546 -48.15 -37.50 -1.76
CA ALA A 546 -48.37 -37.11 -0.37
C ALA A 546 -47.11 -36.54 0.28
N GLU A 547 -45.95 -37.19 0.09
CA GLU A 547 -44.63 -36.68 0.51
C GLU A 547 -44.35 -35.30 -0.11
N ALA A 548 -44.68 -35.09 -1.40
CA ALA A 548 -44.50 -33.80 -2.07
C ALA A 548 -45.33 -32.67 -1.46
N ASN A 549 -46.59 -32.95 -1.09
CA ASN A 549 -47.46 -31.97 -0.44
C ASN A 549 -46.98 -31.63 0.99
N ALA A 550 -46.49 -32.62 1.74
CA ALA A 550 -45.89 -32.39 3.05
C ALA A 550 -44.63 -31.53 2.97
N ALA A 551 -43.70 -31.86 2.08
CA ALA A 551 -42.49 -31.06 1.86
C ALA A 551 -42.82 -29.63 1.38
N TYR A 552 -43.91 -29.44 0.62
CA TYR A 552 -44.37 -28.12 0.21
C TYR A 552 -44.90 -27.29 1.39
N SER A 553 -45.71 -27.88 2.29
CA SER A 553 -46.21 -27.15 3.47
C SER A 553 -45.09 -26.83 4.47
N GLU A 554 -44.12 -27.73 4.63
CA GLU A 554 -42.89 -27.48 5.40
C GLU A 554 -42.09 -26.30 4.81
N ALA A 555 -41.95 -26.23 3.49
CA ALA A 555 -41.24 -25.14 2.80
C ALA A 555 -41.91 -23.77 3.00
N VAL A 556 -43.24 -23.70 2.91
CA VAL A 556 -44.01 -22.47 3.17
C VAL A 556 -43.91 -22.07 4.65
N ALA A 557 -43.99 -23.02 5.58
CA ALA A 557 -43.84 -22.75 7.01
C ALA A 557 -42.44 -22.24 7.38
N ALA A 558 -41.39 -22.71 6.70
CA ALA A 558 -40.01 -22.28 6.92
C ALA A 558 -39.66 -20.92 6.28
N GLN A 559 -40.44 -20.43 5.30
CA GLN A 559 -40.06 -19.34 4.39
C GLN A 559 -39.51 -18.07 5.08
N SER A 560 -40.05 -17.69 6.25
CA SER A 560 -39.65 -16.48 6.99
C SER A 560 -38.71 -16.76 8.17
N ALA A 561 -38.55 -18.01 8.60
CA ALA A 561 -37.78 -18.39 9.79
C ALA A 561 -36.45 -19.07 9.45
N ASP A 562 -36.43 -19.90 8.41
CA ASP A 562 -35.22 -20.54 7.86
C ASP A 562 -35.34 -20.59 6.32
N PRO A 563 -34.80 -19.58 5.61
CA PRO A 563 -34.78 -19.54 4.16
C PRO A 563 -34.00 -20.68 3.49
N ALA A 564 -33.03 -21.29 4.18
CA ALA A 564 -32.24 -22.39 3.64
C ALA A 564 -33.06 -23.70 3.67
N LEU A 565 -33.70 -24.00 4.80
CA LEU A 565 -34.67 -25.09 4.92
C LEU A 565 -35.85 -24.90 3.96
N ALA A 566 -36.37 -23.69 3.80
CA ALA A 566 -37.44 -23.39 2.87
C ALA A 566 -37.07 -23.75 1.41
N LEU A 567 -35.85 -23.42 0.98
CA LEU A 567 -35.37 -23.69 -0.39
C LEU A 567 -35.09 -25.19 -0.62
N ASP A 568 -34.54 -25.89 0.38
CA ASP A 568 -34.41 -27.35 0.38
C ASP A 568 -35.78 -28.02 0.24
N ARG A 569 -36.73 -27.68 1.12
CA ARG A 569 -38.05 -28.31 1.18
C ARG A 569 -38.88 -28.04 -0.06
N ALA A 570 -38.82 -26.82 -0.62
CA ALA A 570 -39.44 -26.50 -1.90
C ALA A 570 -38.84 -27.33 -3.06
N SER A 571 -37.52 -27.54 -3.04
CA SER A 571 -36.83 -28.39 -4.02
C SER A 571 -37.15 -29.86 -3.85
N ARG A 572 -37.28 -30.34 -2.61
CA ARG A 572 -37.68 -31.72 -2.29
C ARG A 572 -39.12 -31.97 -2.75
N ALA A 573 -40.04 -31.05 -2.48
CA ALA A 573 -41.42 -31.10 -2.98
C ALA A 573 -41.50 -31.23 -4.51
N TYR A 574 -40.74 -30.41 -5.25
CA TYR A 574 -40.65 -30.50 -6.72
C TYR A 574 -40.09 -31.86 -7.19
N SER A 575 -39.05 -32.38 -6.52
CA SER A 575 -38.48 -33.70 -6.86
C SER A 575 -39.50 -34.82 -6.66
N LEU A 576 -40.20 -34.83 -5.52
CA LEU A 576 -41.20 -35.84 -5.15
C LEU A 576 -42.42 -35.82 -6.06
N ALA A 577 -42.88 -34.63 -6.48
CA ALA A 577 -43.96 -34.50 -7.47
C ALA A 577 -43.54 -35.03 -8.85
N SER A 578 -42.24 -34.92 -9.19
CA SER A 578 -41.68 -35.48 -10.43
C SER A 578 -41.48 -37.00 -10.36
N GLU A 579 -41.04 -37.52 -9.21
CA GLU A 579 -41.04 -38.97 -8.87
C GLU A 579 -42.47 -39.55 -8.95
N ALA A 580 -43.47 -38.83 -8.42
CA ALA A 580 -44.88 -39.24 -8.48
C ALA A 580 -45.42 -39.31 -9.91
N LEU A 581 -45.19 -38.27 -10.72
CA LEU A 581 -45.66 -38.20 -12.12
C LEU A 581 -44.98 -39.24 -13.02
N SER A 582 -43.68 -39.48 -12.84
CA SER A 582 -42.94 -40.48 -13.61
C SER A 582 -43.35 -41.91 -13.22
N SER A 583 -43.49 -42.19 -11.92
CA SER A 583 -44.04 -43.48 -11.43
C SER A 583 -45.44 -43.73 -11.99
N ALA A 584 -46.33 -42.74 -11.91
CA ALA A 584 -47.71 -42.85 -12.41
C ALA A 584 -47.79 -43.13 -13.91
N ARG A 585 -46.89 -42.55 -14.72
CA ARG A 585 -46.79 -42.85 -16.16
C ARG A 585 -46.36 -44.29 -16.39
N SER A 586 -45.28 -44.73 -15.76
CA SER A 586 -44.78 -46.11 -15.88
C SER A 586 -45.81 -47.15 -15.41
N GLU A 587 -46.57 -46.86 -14.36
CA GLU A 587 -47.67 -47.72 -13.87
C GLU A 587 -48.80 -47.81 -14.93
N VAL A 588 -49.20 -46.70 -15.55
CA VAL A 588 -50.21 -46.66 -16.62
C VAL A 588 -49.74 -47.38 -17.89
N ASP A 589 -48.48 -47.20 -18.29
CA ASP A 589 -47.91 -47.87 -19.47
C ASP A 589 -47.81 -49.39 -19.24
N THR A 590 -47.48 -49.81 -18.02
CA THR A 590 -47.49 -51.23 -17.59
C THR A 590 -48.92 -51.80 -17.57
N PHE A 591 -49.89 -51.03 -17.08
CA PHE A 591 -51.31 -51.43 -17.07
C PHE A 591 -51.86 -51.61 -18.50
N ASN A 592 -51.49 -50.72 -19.43
CA ASN A 592 -51.89 -50.81 -20.83
C ASN A 592 -51.21 -51.99 -21.56
N THR A 593 -49.96 -52.33 -21.24
CA THR A 593 -49.21 -53.43 -21.88
C THR A 593 -49.46 -54.80 -21.25
N GLY A 594 -49.86 -54.87 -19.98
CA GLY A 594 -50.30 -56.09 -19.30
C GLY A 594 -51.72 -56.57 -19.67
N GLY A 595 -52.39 -55.86 -20.58
CA GLY A 595 -53.79 -56.08 -20.98
C GLY A 595 -54.05 -57.30 -21.87
N TRP A 596 -53.89 -58.51 -21.32
CA TRP A 596 -54.50 -59.78 -21.79
C TRP A 596 -54.41 -60.10 -23.30
N GLY A 597 -53.28 -60.71 -23.70
CA GLY A 597 -53.18 -61.50 -24.93
C GLY A 597 -52.56 -62.88 -24.65
N GLY A 598 -53.35 -63.95 -24.66
CA GLY A 598 -52.81 -65.32 -24.47
C GLY A 598 -53.86 -66.41 -24.26
N GLY A 599 -54.18 -67.16 -25.32
CA GLY A 599 -55.05 -68.36 -25.26
C GLY A 599 -55.89 -68.53 -26.52
N GLY A 600 -55.39 -69.26 -27.52
CA GLY A 600 -56.12 -69.53 -28.78
C GLY A 600 -56.44 -71.02 -28.97
N TRP A 601 -57.20 -71.35 -30.02
CA TRP A 601 -56.98 -72.48 -30.96
C TRP A 601 -58.11 -72.53 -32.03
N THR A 602 -57.76 -72.28 -33.30
CA THR A 602 -58.36 -72.78 -34.56
C THR A 602 -59.89 -72.99 -34.71
N THR A 603 -60.51 -72.34 -35.71
CA THR A 603 -60.84 -72.94 -37.05
C THR A 603 -61.76 -72.03 -37.89
N GLY A 604 -61.48 -71.90 -39.20
CA GLY A 604 -62.47 -71.50 -40.23
C GLY A 604 -62.31 -70.09 -40.83
N PRO A 605 -62.15 -69.96 -42.17
CA PRO A 605 -61.96 -68.65 -42.82
C PRO A 605 -63.28 -68.02 -43.30
N ARG A 606 -63.42 -66.69 -43.19
CA ARG A 606 -64.39 -65.91 -43.97
C ARG A 606 -64.05 -64.42 -44.08
N SER A 607 -63.67 -64.04 -45.30
CA SER A 607 -63.82 -62.74 -45.98
C SER A 607 -64.46 -61.56 -45.21
N GLY A 608 -63.70 -60.46 -45.09
CA GLY A 608 -64.23 -59.09 -45.15
C GLY A 608 -64.06 -58.25 -43.88
N GLY A 609 -63.18 -57.24 -43.93
CA GLY A 609 -63.08 -56.19 -42.91
C GLY A 609 -61.70 -55.52 -42.87
N SER A 610 -61.65 -54.25 -43.29
CA SER A 610 -60.63 -53.22 -42.96
C SER A 610 -59.21 -53.66 -42.60
N ASP A 611 -58.25 -53.39 -43.51
CA ASP A 611 -56.83 -53.38 -43.17
C ASP A 611 -56.48 -52.28 -42.15
N PHE A 612 -55.38 -52.49 -41.42
CA PHE A 612 -54.91 -51.68 -40.31
C PHE A 612 -53.54 -51.08 -40.69
N GLY A 613 -53.40 -49.75 -40.74
CA GLY A 613 -52.27 -49.13 -41.45
C GLY A 613 -51.94 -47.67 -41.10
N GLU A 614 -51.47 -47.45 -39.87
CA GLU A 614 -50.48 -46.41 -39.51
C GLU A 614 -50.88 -44.90 -39.50
N ALA A 615 -50.05 -44.12 -38.79
CA ALA A 615 -49.75 -42.69 -38.93
C ALA A 615 -50.67 -41.58 -38.34
N ILE A 616 -50.01 -40.72 -37.54
CA ILE A 616 -50.16 -39.25 -37.43
C ILE A 616 -51.46 -38.73 -36.72
N LEU A 617 -51.36 -38.21 -35.50
CA LEU A 617 -50.99 -36.81 -35.13
C LEU A 617 -51.89 -35.72 -35.76
N GLY A 618 -52.80 -35.12 -34.98
CA GLY A 618 -53.44 -33.87 -35.38
C GLY A 618 -54.65 -33.44 -34.55
N GLY A 619 -54.53 -32.32 -33.84
CA GLY A 619 -55.64 -31.65 -33.13
C GLY A 619 -55.90 -32.17 -31.70
N ILE A 620 -56.48 -31.37 -30.80
CA ILE A 620 -56.99 -29.99 -30.96
C ILE A 620 -56.27 -29.06 -29.98
N LEU A 621 -55.73 -27.96 -30.50
CA LEU A 621 -55.36 -26.79 -29.70
C LEU A 621 -56.58 -25.88 -29.54
N GLY A 622 -56.88 -25.50 -28.29
CA GLY A 622 -57.79 -24.44 -27.92
C GLY A 622 -57.35 -23.85 -26.57
N GLY A 623 -57.01 -22.57 -26.43
CA GLY A 623 -56.92 -21.51 -27.43
C GLY A 623 -57.96 -20.41 -27.26
N LEU A 624 -57.80 -19.56 -26.24
CA LEU A 624 -58.41 -18.24 -26.20
C LEU A 624 -57.64 -17.27 -25.30
N PHE A 625 -56.80 -16.42 -25.90
CA PHE A 625 -56.66 -15.01 -25.54
C PHE A 625 -56.01 -14.25 -26.71
N SER A 626 -56.75 -14.15 -27.81
CA SER A 626 -56.41 -13.31 -28.96
C SER A 626 -57.68 -12.96 -29.75
N GLY A 627 -58.18 -11.75 -29.54
CA GLY A 627 -59.21 -11.11 -30.35
C GLY A 627 -59.03 -9.59 -30.26
N GLY A 628 -59.25 -8.81 -31.33
CA GLY A 628 -59.64 -9.19 -32.69
C GLY A 628 -59.30 -8.08 -33.68
N GLY A 629 -59.50 -8.33 -34.98
CA GLY A 629 -59.18 -7.37 -36.04
C GLY A 629 -60.40 -6.61 -36.57
N GLY A 630 -60.18 -5.35 -36.95
CA GLY A 630 -61.15 -4.46 -37.61
C GLY A 630 -61.60 -3.28 -36.72
N GLY A 631 -61.72 -2.05 -37.22
CA GLY A 631 -61.31 -1.53 -38.54
C GLY A 631 -62.25 -0.45 -39.09
N GLY A 632 -61.77 0.79 -39.21
CA GLY A 632 -62.40 1.81 -40.06
C GLY A 632 -62.55 3.22 -39.46
N GLY A 633 -61.76 4.15 -40.00
CA GLY A 633 -62.30 5.43 -40.49
C GLY A 633 -62.31 6.67 -39.59
N GLY A 634 -61.49 7.66 -39.96
CA GLY A 634 -61.90 9.07 -39.93
C GLY A 634 -61.06 10.04 -39.09
N GLY A 635 -60.69 11.17 -39.72
CA GLY A 635 -60.12 12.34 -39.03
C GLY A 635 -58.61 12.29 -38.81
N GLY A 636 -57.91 13.34 -39.24
CA GLY A 636 -56.54 13.63 -38.83
C GLY A 636 -56.41 15.12 -38.54
N TRP A 637 -55.22 15.58 -38.12
CA TRP A 637 -54.71 16.96 -38.30
C TRP A 637 -53.20 17.00 -37.97
N SER A 638 -52.58 18.17 -38.09
CA SER A 638 -51.12 18.38 -38.16
C SER A 638 -50.43 18.63 -36.80
N SER A 639 -49.10 18.84 -36.86
CA SER A 639 -48.15 19.15 -35.76
C SER A 639 -47.58 17.93 -35.01
N GLY A 640 -46.28 17.87 -34.68
CA GLY A 640 -45.19 18.78 -35.07
C GLY A 640 -43.92 18.63 -34.20
N GLY A 641 -42.75 18.46 -34.83
CA GLY A 641 -41.46 18.26 -34.14
C GLY A 641 -41.29 16.86 -33.50
N GLY A 642 -40.09 16.44 -33.11
CA GLY A 642 -38.77 17.07 -33.31
C GLY A 642 -37.69 16.45 -32.41
N TRP A 643 -36.42 16.67 -32.79
CA TRP A 643 -35.20 16.36 -32.02
C TRP A 643 -34.75 14.90 -31.89
N ARG A 644 -33.44 14.76 -31.62
CA ARG A 644 -32.65 13.53 -31.60
C ARG A 644 -31.80 13.51 -30.32
N SER A 645 -31.56 12.34 -29.75
CA SER A 645 -30.24 12.01 -29.20
C SER A 645 -30.04 10.49 -29.17
N SER A 646 -28.82 10.03 -29.39
CA SER A 646 -28.46 8.62 -29.43
C SER A 646 -27.30 8.36 -28.46
N GLY A 647 -27.62 7.99 -27.22
CA GLY A 647 -26.63 7.54 -26.25
C GLY A 647 -26.19 6.10 -26.56
N SER A 648 -24.91 5.90 -26.86
CA SER A 648 -24.34 4.57 -27.10
C SER A 648 -23.94 3.91 -25.78
N SER A 649 -24.33 2.67 -25.57
CA SER A 649 -23.92 1.85 -24.45
C SER A 649 -22.54 1.20 -24.69
N ARG A 650 -21.72 1.13 -23.64
CA ARG A 650 -20.67 0.11 -23.51
C ARG A 650 -20.68 -0.43 -22.08
N SER A 651 -20.51 -1.74 -21.98
CA SER A 651 -20.45 -2.50 -20.73
C SER A 651 -19.09 -3.16 -20.58
N SER A 652 -18.72 -3.47 -19.35
CA SER A 652 -17.70 -4.49 -19.03
C SER A 652 -17.97 -5.08 -17.66
N ARG A 653 -17.41 -6.26 -17.41
CA ARG A 653 -17.69 -7.11 -16.22
C ARG A 653 -16.49 -7.09 -15.27
N PRO A 654 -16.69 -7.22 -13.95
CA PRO A 654 -15.69 -7.80 -13.06
C PRO A 654 -15.77 -9.34 -13.09
N SER A 655 -14.64 -10.00 -12.82
CA SER A 655 -14.48 -11.46 -12.70
C SER A 655 -14.40 -11.89 -11.22
N SER A 656 -14.57 -13.19 -10.96
CA SER A 656 -14.60 -13.76 -9.60
C SER A 656 -13.37 -14.62 -9.29
N PHE A 657 -12.75 -14.36 -8.14
CA PHE A 657 -11.85 -15.21 -7.33
C PHE A 657 -11.68 -14.48 -5.97
N GLY A 658 -11.51 -15.09 -4.80
CA GLY A 658 -11.61 -16.49 -4.36
C GLY A 658 -11.32 -16.53 -2.84
N GLY A 659 -12.06 -17.33 -2.05
CA GLY A 659 -11.99 -17.26 -0.57
C GLY A 659 -11.14 -18.34 0.11
N GLY A 660 -10.60 -18.05 1.31
CA GLY A 660 -9.78 -18.99 2.08
C GLY A 660 -9.74 -18.73 3.59
N SER A 661 -10.44 -19.58 4.36
CA SER A 661 -10.33 -19.90 5.80
C SER A 661 -9.63 -18.95 6.79
N SER A 662 -10.35 -18.57 7.85
CA SER A 662 -9.79 -18.05 9.11
C SER A 662 -9.27 -19.14 10.05
N ARG A 663 -8.37 -18.76 10.96
CA ARG A 663 -8.09 -19.45 12.24
C ARG A 663 -7.95 -18.40 13.34
N SER A 664 -8.50 -18.68 14.52
CA SER A 664 -8.44 -17.77 15.67
C SER A 664 -7.55 -18.32 16.78
N SER A 665 -6.60 -17.50 17.22
CA SER A 665 -5.97 -17.56 18.55
C SER A 665 -6.28 -16.25 19.28
N SER A 666 -6.21 -16.23 20.61
CA SER A 666 -6.71 -15.10 21.40
C SER A 666 -5.88 -14.87 22.67
N ARG A 667 -4.92 -13.94 22.58
CA ARG A 667 -4.31 -13.11 23.65
C ARG A 667 -3.01 -12.47 23.17
N SER A 668 -3.08 -11.23 22.70
CA SER A 668 -2.04 -10.21 22.87
C SER A 668 -2.75 -8.86 22.78
N GLY A 669 -2.33 -7.90 23.60
CA GLY A 669 -2.83 -6.54 23.62
C GLY A 669 -1.74 -5.57 23.18
N GLY A 670 -0.88 -5.95 22.23
CA GLY A 670 0.21 -5.13 21.73
C GLY A 670 -0.17 -4.29 20.52
N ARG A 671 0.60 -3.22 20.28
CA ARG A 671 0.60 -2.44 19.03
C ARG A 671 1.60 -3.03 18.04
N SER A 672 1.71 -4.36 17.97
CA SER A 672 2.75 -5.03 17.20
C SER A 672 2.57 -4.82 15.69
N ARG A 673 3.62 -4.30 15.06
CA ARG A 673 3.66 -3.95 13.63
C ARG A 673 4.80 -4.71 12.97
N GLY A 674 4.67 -5.01 11.69
CA GLY A 674 5.66 -5.79 10.96
C GLY A 674 5.45 -5.76 9.46
N GLY A 675 6.52 -5.97 8.72
CA GLY A 675 6.57 -5.75 7.28
C GLY A 675 7.68 -6.53 6.58
N ARG A 676 7.95 -6.13 5.34
CA ARG A 676 9.04 -6.63 4.50
C ARG A 676 9.85 -5.45 3.96
N PHE A 677 11.13 -5.70 3.71
CA PHE A 677 12.08 -4.76 3.08
C PHE A 677 12.66 -5.37 1.79
#